data_AF-A0ABD2V5Z8-F1
#
_entry.id   AF-A0ABD2V5Z8-F1
#
_cell.length_a   1.000
_cell.length_b   1.000
_cell.length_c   1.000
_cell.angle_alpha   90.00
_cell.angle_beta   90.00
_cell.angle_gamma   90.00
#
_symmetry.space_group_name_H-M   'P 1'
#
loop_
_entity.id
_entity.type
_entity.pdbx_description
1 polymer ?
#
loop_
_entity_poly.entity_id
_entity_poly.type
_entity_poly.pdbx_seq_one_letter_code
_entity_poly.pdbx_strand_id
1 'polypeptide(L)'
;MGTSTLPDALFGSVQQHTIISSRRHHDPIQFFAVKSHSTIYRRCSIGKRVLFADACLCKPRHVVFSSMDDSTEALTDFLDDGDGDSLEGSKVVGIDDNELLATRKSLSDVQARNETIEKERYQLLEKLVQSEAKQKEYLSTVMHDKDLAISELEAAKSLFNRKLDESLEEKFNLESKLVLAKQDAVELAVQVEKLAEIAFQQATTHILEDAQLRVSAAEASAAEAAFQIEEQIRIASEGAITRVLQQSKDAIEKALAVAESAGDHTTNAMAAFLDNMGLDEIVSVQSQNIKLSNTVNDLESQLLVYRNEIDRLKLELKQAHKEAKVYELRANDVEKLLLEFQESSRKAALQQEEEIKSSLEKMRKDASERKKAASKAFKLELERMKTAIEAAKETARSQDEAYMRRCEALQRSLRAAEAASKTWRQRAEMAEDLLLQKSSSEEGDEEAIYRVNGGRIDFLMDDDSLKWKLLTDGPRRSTPEWMARRIRSIRPRFPPRKTHVSEVMTSGFKTLDLPKPDEVWSIAQEKLKEGDALVEHVIEKEVIEKKRKALERALQRKTVKWQRTPEETKLESGTGTGREIVFQGFNWESWRRQWYLELASKAADLSRCGITSVWFPPPTESVAPQGYMPSDLYNLNSAYGSLEELKSCIEEMHNQDLLALGDVVLNHRCAHKQSPNGVWNIFGGKLAWGPEAIVCDDPNFQGRGNPSSGDIFHAAPNIDHSQEFVRQDIKKWLNWLRNDVGFDGWRLDFVRGFSGAYVKEYIEASNPAFSIGEYWDSLAYEGGNLSYNQDAHRQRIVNWINATGGSSSAFDVTTKGILHSALHNQYWRLIDPQGKPTGVMGWWPSRAVTFLENHDTGSTQGHWPFPRDKLTQGYAYILTHPGTPVIFYDHFYEFGIRDVINELIEARRRAGIHCRSPLKIYHANDDGYVAQIGDTLVMKLGHLDWNPSKEVHLDGTWQKFVDKGPEYQIWLRQ
;
A
#
# COMPACT_ATOMS: atom_id res chain seq x y z
N MET A 1 37.53 -20.93 -57.28
CA MET A 1 38.18 -22.19 -56.88
C MET A 1 37.36 -22.78 -55.73
N GLY A 2 36.91 -24.03 -55.66
CA GLY A 2 36.30 -24.91 -56.68
C GLY A 2 34.91 -25.36 -56.16
N THR A 3 33.93 -25.93 -56.87
CA THR A 3 33.92 -27.15 -57.73
C THR A 3 34.59 -28.35 -57.05
N SER A 4 33.98 -29.54 -56.87
CA SER A 4 32.62 -30.12 -57.14
C SER A 4 32.58 -31.51 -56.41
N THR A 5 31.52 -32.32 -56.23
CA THR A 5 30.50 -33.02 -57.08
C THR A 5 29.50 -33.74 -56.13
N LEU A 6 28.18 -33.89 -56.38
CA LEU A 6 27.43 -34.84 -57.26
C LEU A 6 27.63 -36.35 -56.97
N PRO A 7 26.66 -37.25 -57.26
CA PRO A 7 25.27 -37.08 -57.79
C PRO A 7 24.19 -37.26 -56.68
N ASP A 8 22.94 -37.76 -56.78
CA ASP A 8 21.95 -38.32 -57.77
C ASP A 8 20.50 -37.96 -57.25
N ALA A 9 19.30 -38.10 -57.85
CA ALA A 9 18.59 -39.07 -58.74
C ALA A 9 17.93 -40.28 -58.01
N LEU A 10 16.73 -40.83 -58.36
CA LEU A 10 15.69 -40.50 -59.38
C LEU A 10 14.31 -41.19 -59.07
N PHE A 11 13.22 -40.81 -59.79
CA PHE A 11 11.83 -41.38 -59.85
C PHE A 11 10.90 -41.26 -58.61
N GLY A 12 9.55 -41.22 -58.72
CA GLY A 12 8.65 -41.09 -59.90
C GLY A 12 7.17 -41.49 -59.64
N SER A 13 6.20 -40.90 -60.38
CA SER A 13 4.70 -41.11 -60.34
C SER A 13 3.96 -40.71 -59.03
N VAL A 14 2.73 -40.14 -58.97
CA VAL A 14 1.46 -40.19 -59.76
C VAL A 14 0.61 -41.44 -59.39
N GLN A 15 -0.68 -41.41 -59.00
CA GLN A 15 -1.77 -40.41 -59.12
C GLN A 15 -2.76 -40.36 -57.90
N GLN A 16 -3.87 -39.63 -58.03
CA GLN A 16 -5.06 -39.52 -57.14
C GLN A 16 -5.74 -40.91 -56.88
N HIS A 17 -6.58 -41.18 -55.86
CA HIS A 17 -7.91 -40.56 -55.65
C HIS A 17 -8.61 -40.96 -54.30
N THR A 18 -9.23 -39.98 -53.63
CA THR A 18 -10.54 -39.97 -52.89
C THR A 18 -11.09 -41.15 -52.02
N ILE A 19 -11.62 -40.76 -50.84
CA ILE A 19 -13.00 -41.02 -50.28
C ILE A 19 -13.30 -42.14 -49.24
N ILE A 20 -14.04 -41.75 -48.18
CA ILE A 20 -14.97 -42.49 -47.27
C ILE A 20 -14.45 -43.43 -46.12
N SER A 21 -14.36 -42.82 -44.93
CA SER A 21 -15.10 -43.15 -43.68
C SER A 21 -14.79 -44.38 -42.75
N SER A 22 -14.76 -44.05 -41.45
CA SER A 22 -15.56 -44.63 -40.34
C SER A 22 -14.94 -45.61 -39.31
N ARG A 23 -15.19 -45.24 -38.03
CA ARG A 23 -15.53 -46.07 -36.85
C ARG A 23 -14.54 -47.07 -36.21
N ARG A 24 -14.19 -46.72 -34.96
CA ARG A 24 -14.17 -47.53 -33.69
C ARG A 24 -12.94 -48.40 -33.35
N HIS A 25 -12.36 -48.03 -32.19
CA HIS A 25 -11.92 -48.87 -31.04
C HIS A 25 -11.11 -50.16 -31.22
N HIS A 26 -10.04 -50.26 -30.40
CA HIS A 26 -9.58 -51.43 -29.61
C HIS A 26 -9.31 -52.78 -30.34
N ASP A 27 -8.22 -53.51 -30.11
CA ASP A 27 -7.10 -53.36 -29.14
C ASP A 27 -5.89 -54.25 -29.63
N PRO A 28 -4.95 -54.80 -28.82
CA PRO A 28 -3.66 -54.16 -28.52
C PRO A 28 -2.44 -55.11 -28.71
N ILE A 29 -1.31 -54.85 -28.01
CA ILE A 29 -0.23 -55.82 -27.65
C ILE A 29 0.70 -56.24 -28.84
N GLN A 30 2.04 -56.29 -28.75
CA GLN A 30 3.05 -56.23 -27.67
C GLN A 30 4.35 -55.54 -28.25
N PHE A 31 5.55 -55.38 -27.65
CA PHE A 31 6.19 -55.86 -26.41
C PHE A 31 7.32 -54.90 -25.95
N PHE A 32 8.36 -55.41 -25.26
CA PHE A 32 9.64 -54.78 -24.85
C PHE A 32 9.54 -53.36 -24.24
N ALA A 33 9.25 -53.18 -22.95
CA ALA A 33 10.13 -53.42 -21.77
C ALA A 33 11.28 -52.38 -21.67
N VAL A 34 11.73 -51.91 -20.50
CA VAL A 34 11.85 -52.56 -19.17
C VAL A 34 11.53 -51.57 -18.02
N LYS A 35 11.02 -52.07 -16.89
CA LYS A 35 10.96 -51.55 -15.48
C LYS A 35 11.21 -50.03 -15.24
N SER A 36 10.45 -49.33 -14.40
CA SER A 36 9.73 -49.81 -13.20
C SER A 36 8.49 -48.95 -12.89
N HIS A 37 7.66 -49.40 -11.95
CA HIS A 37 6.61 -48.57 -11.34
C HIS A 37 6.78 -48.57 -9.83
N SER A 38 6.57 -47.40 -9.23
CA SER A 38 6.28 -47.26 -7.82
C SER A 38 4.91 -47.87 -7.51
N THR A 39 4.77 -48.43 -6.31
CA THR A 39 3.49 -48.42 -5.61
C THR A 39 3.66 -47.65 -4.30
N ILE A 40 3.10 -46.44 -4.25
CA ILE A 40 2.47 -45.90 -3.03
C ILE A 40 1.70 -47.02 -2.38
N TYR A 41 1.72 -47.21 -1.05
CA TYR A 41 0.55 -47.74 -0.31
C TYR A 41 0.76 -47.86 1.23
N ARG A 42 -0.35 -48.02 1.96
CA ARG A 42 -0.55 -48.33 3.40
C ARG A 42 -2.01 -48.83 3.63
N ARG A 43 -2.21 -49.91 4.38
CA ARG A 43 -3.41 -50.09 5.27
C ARG A 43 -3.05 -49.49 6.66
N CYS A 44 -3.76 -49.58 7.79
CA CYS A 44 -5.06 -50.11 8.27
C CYS A 44 -5.48 -49.24 9.51
N SER A 45 -6.47 -49.48 10.40
CA SER A 45 -7.55 -50.47 10.58
C SER A 45 -8.61 -49.95 11.59
N ILE A 46 -9.83 -49.57 11.16
CA ILE A 46 -11.02 -49.43 12.04
C ILE A 46 -12.26 -49.87 11.26
N GLY A 47 -13.19 -50.71 11.75
CA GLY A 47 -13.16 -51.50 12.98
C GLY A 47 -14.54 -52.10 13.35
N LYS A 48 -14.56 -53.37 13.77
CA LYS A 48 -15.69 -54.11 14.41
C LYS A 48 -17.04 -54.21 13.65
N ARG A 49 -17.23 -55.33 12.95
CA ARG A 49 -18.20 -56.38 13.37
C ARG A 49 -17.64 -57.75 13.00
N VAL A 50 -18.13 -58.81 13.65
CA VAL A 50 -17.39 -60.07 13.83
C VAL A 50 -17.81 -61.17 12.85
N LEU A 51 -16.79 -61.88 12.38
CA LEU A 51 -16.71 -63.18 11.71
C LEU A 51 -17.92 -64.13 11.87
N PHE A 52 -18.25 -64.84 10.79
CA PHE A 52 -17.92 -66.27 10.67
C PHE A 52 -17.53 -66.60 9.20
N ALA A 53 -17.03 -67.81 8.95
CA ALA A 53 -15.99 -68.07 7.95
C ALA A 53 -16.46 -68.56 6.55
N ASP A 54 -15.45 -68.79 5.70
CA ASP A 54 -15.46 -69.07 4.26
C ASP A 54 -16.17 -70.35 3.78
N ALA A 55 -16.57 -70.36 2.51
CA ALA A 55 -16.28 -71.45 1.56
C ALA A 55 -16.51 -70.96 0.10
N CYS A 56 -15.95 -71.66 -0.89
CA CYS A 56 -16.02 -71.25 -2.31
C CYS A 56 -16.30 -72.42 -3.28
N LEU A 57 -16.81 -72.06 -4.47
CA LEU A 57 -16.86 -72.83 -5.73
C LEU A 57 -17.87 -74.00 -5.95
N CYS A 58 -18.19 -74.17 -7.24
CA CYS A 58 -18.83 -75.30 -7.93
C CYS A 58 -20.35 -75.56 -7.79
N LYS A 59 -20.93 -76.24 -8.80
CA LYS A 59 -22.37 -76.48 -9.08
C LYS A 59 -22.56 -77.91 -9.65
N PRO A 60 -23.79 -78.46 -9.83
CA PRO A 60 -24.88 -78.64 -8.84
C PRO A 60 -25.65 -80.00 -8.93
N ARG A 61 -26.23 -80.49 -7.80
CA ARG A 61 -27.28 -81.56 -7.65
C ARG A 61 -26.91 -83.00 -8.14
N HIS A 62 -27.30 -84.11 -7.50
CA HIS A 62 -28.54 -84.50 -6.78
C HIS A 62 -28.24 -85.16 -5.39
N VAL A 63 -28.89 -84.86 -4.25
CA VAL A 63 -30.24 -85.26 -3.70
C VAL A 63 -30.33 -86.72 -3.18
N VAL A 64 -31.04 -86.93 -2.03
CA VAL A 64 -31.41 -88.19 -1.30
C VAL A 64 -30.41 -88.66 -0.21
N PHE A 65 -30.75 -89.01 1.04
CA PHE A 65 -31.97 -88.85 1.89
C PHE A 65 -31.57 -88.39 3.34
N SER A 66 -32.36 -88.69 4.39
CA SER A 66 -32.34 -88.01 5.70
C SER A 66 -32.00 -88.89 6.91
N SER A 67 -31.60 -88.25 8.03
CA SER A 67 -31.75 -88.69 9.45
C SER A 67 -30.98 -89.98 9.87
N MET A 68 -30.59 -90.22 11.13
CA MET A 68 -31.14 -89.72 12.40
C MET A 68 -30.09 -89.68 13.53
N ASP A 69 -30.54 -89.38 14.75
CA ASP A 69 -29.81 -88.94 15.95
C ASP A 69 -28.71 -89.84 16.60
N ASP A 70 -27.95 -89.17 17.48
CA ASP A 70 -27.37 -89.61 18.76
C ASP A 70 -26.09 -90.46 18.94
N SER A 71 -25.17 -89.86 19.72
CA SER A 71 -24.32 -90.44 20.78
C SER A 71 -23.10 -91.33 20.48
N THR A 72 -21.90 -90.73 20.65
CA THR A 72 -20.71 -91.17 21.44
C THR A 72 -20.09 -92.59 21.36
N GLU A 73 -18.73 -92.58 21.30
CA GLU A 73 -17.70 -93.54 21.81
C GLU A 73 -16.94 -94.56 20.89
N ALA A 74 -15.68 -94.80 21.30
CA ALA A 74 -14.76 -95.95 21.11
C ALA A 74 -13.97 -96.27 19.78
N LEU A 75 -12.68 -95.87 19.79
CA LEU A 75 -11.43 -96.66 19.55
C LEU A 75 -11.07 -97.50 18.26
N THR A 76 -9.90 -97.16 17.67
CA THR A 76 -8.72 -97.99 17.19
C THR A 76 -8.68 -98.92 15.93
N ASP A 77 -7.71 -98.61 15.04
CA ASP A 77 -6.54 -99.42 14.55
C ASP A 77 -6.43 -100.29 13.24
N PHE A 78 -5.28 -100.07 12.52
CA PHE A 78 -4.29 -100.93 11.78
C PHE A 78 -4.52 -101.74 10.44
N LEU A 79 -3.63 -101.48 9.43
CA LEU A 79 -2.84 -102.36 8.46
C LEU A 79 -3.54 -103.34 7.46
N ASP A 80 -3.02 -103.89 6.33
CA ASP A 80 -1.93 -103.72 5.27
C ASP A 80 -2.36 -104.58 4.01
N ASP A 81 -1.71 -104.92 2.86
CA ASP A 81 -0.37 -104.87 2.15
C ASP A 81 -0.65 -104.99 0.58
N GLY A 82 0.15 -105.32 -0.47
CA GLY A 82 1.58 -105.65 -0.77
C GLY A 82 1.82 -106.23 -2.21
N ASP A 83 2.96 -105.90 -2.90
CA ASP A 83 3.60 -106.48 -4.16
C ASP A 83 2.79 -106.73 -5.50
N GLY A 84 3.34 -106.98 -6.72
CA GLY A 84 4.73 -106.99 -7.30
C GLY A 84 4.87 -107.54 -8.78
N ASP A 85 6.07 -107.38 -9.41
CA ASP A 85 6.71 -108.07 -10.60
C ASP A 85 6.36 -107.78 -12.12
N SER A 86 7.04 -108.45 -13.11
CA SER A 86 7.58 -107.82 -14.36
C SER A 86 7.85 -108.64 -15.69
N LEU A 87 8.31 -107.93 -16.77
CA LEU A 87 9.18 -108.30 -17.95
C LEU A 87 8.76 -109.09 -19.24
N GLU A 88 9.25 -108.65 -20.44
CA GLU A 88 9.98 -109.45 -21.51
C GLU A 88 10.30 -108.71 -22.86
N GLY A 89 11.34 -109.14 -23.64
CA GLY A 89 11.38 -108.99 -25.13
C GLY A 89 12.69 -108.76 -25.98
N SER A 90 13.30 -109.82 -26.57
CA SER A 90 13.90 -109.92 -27.95
C SER A 90 15.41 -109.69 -28.34
N LYS A 91 16.04 -110.77 -28.87
CA LYS A 91 17.00 -111.00 -30.01
C LYS A 91 18.47 -110.46 -30.17
N VAL A 92 19.43 -111.39 -29.98
CA VAL A 92 20.54 -111.89 -30.87
C VAL A 92 21.56 -110.96 -31.59
N VAL A 93 22.86 -111.12 -31.23
CA VAL A 93 24.09 -111.46 -32.03
C VAL A 93 25.22 -111.74 -31.00
N GLY A 94 26.33 -112.45 -31.30
CA GLY A 94 27.36 -112.75 -30.27
C GLY A 94 28.74 -113.20 -30.78
N ILE A 95 29.68 -113.42 -29.84
CA ILE A 95 31.01 -114.07 -29.93
C ILE A 95 31.55 -114.33 -28.50
N ASP A 96 32.31 -115.42 -28.31
CA ASP A 96 33.10 -115.87 -27.12
C ASP A 96 32.39 -116.08 -25.74
N ASP A 97 32.70 -117.20 -25.08
CA ASP A 97 31.98 -117.74 -23.91
C ASP A 97 32.64 -117.40 -22.56
N ASN A 98 33.94 -117.09 -22.51
CA ASN A 98 34.60 -116.75 -21.23
C ASN A 98 34.28 -115.32 -20.74
N GLU A 99 33.83 -114.43 -21.63
CA GLU A 99 33.25 -113.14 -21.25
C GLU A 99 31.95 -113.30 -20.45
N LEU A 100 31.29 -114.47 -20.51
CA LEU A 100 29.98 -114.74 -19.91
C LEU A 100 30.01 -115.35 -18.48
N LEU A 101 31.17 -115.73 -17.96
CA LEU A 101 31.28 -116.40 -16.64
C LEU A 101 31.92 -115.54 -15.55
N ALA A 102 32.92 -114.72 -15.88
CA ALA A 102 33.45 -113.71 -14.95
C ALA A 102 32.39 -112.63 -14.66
N THR A 103 31.65 -112.21 -15.68
CA THR A 103 30.48 -111.34 -15.59
C THR A 103 29.40 -111.91 -14.67
N ARG A 104 29.16 -113.24 -14.70
CA ARG A 104 28.18 -113.89 -13.81
C ARG A 104 28.53 -113.76 -12.32
N LYS A 105 29.81 -113.79 -11.95
CA LYS A 105 30.23 -113.59 -10.54
C LYS A 105 30.03 -112.13 -10.13
N SER A 106 30.56 -111.18 -10.90
CA SER A 106 30.48 -109.76 -10.53
C SER A 106 29.11 -109.13 -10.79
N LEU A 107 28.18 -109.84 -11.44
CA LEU A 107 26.75 -109.50 -11.38
C LEU A 107 26.25 -109.46 -9.92
N SER A 108 26.78 -110.32 -9.05
CA SER A 108 26.47 -110.30 -7.61
C SER A 108 27.10 -109.09 -6.90
N ASP A 109 28.33 -108.72 -7.27
CA ASP A 109 28.94 -107.46 -6.79
C ASP A 109 28.13 -106.23 -7.24
N VAL A 110 27.52 -106.28 -8.43
CA VAL A 110 26.60 -105.25 -8.94
C VAL A 110 25.26 -105.27 -8.19
N GLN A 111 24.69 -106.43 -7.87
CA GLN A 111 23.46 -106.54 -7.07
C GLN A 111 23.65 -105.97 -5.64
N ALA A 112 24.74 -106.33 -4.96
CA ALA A 112 25.05 -105.80 -3.62
C ALA A 112 25.29 -104.27 -3.63
N ARG A 113 25.89 -103.75 -4.71
CA ARG A 113 25.98 -102.30 -4.95
C ARG A 113 24.60 -101.68 -5.18
N ASN A 114 23.73 -102.32 -5.96
CA ASN A 114 22.35 -101.85 -6.17
C ASN A 114 21.55 -101.78 -4.87
N GLU A 115 21.59 -102.78 -4.00
CA GLU A 115 20.90 -102.71 -2.68
C GLU A 115 21.43 -101.57 -1.79
N THR A 116 22.73 -101.27 -1.89
CA THR A 116 23.35 -100.16 -1.16
C THR A 116 22.87 -98.82 -1.74
N ILE A 117 22.86 -98.69 -3.06
CA ILE A 117 22.36 -97.52 -3.80
C ILE A 117 20.86 -97.30 -3.56
N GLU A 118 20.07 -98.37 -3.48
CA GLU A 118 18.63 -98.30 -3.14
C GLU A 118 18.44 -97.74 -1.72
N LYS A 119 19.21 -98.18 -0.72
CA LYS A 119 19.14 -97.64 0.65
C LYS A 119 19.57 -96.17 0.72
N GLU A 120 20.62 -95.78 0.00
CA GLU A 120 21.02 -94.37 -0.14
C GLU A 120 19.92 -93.55 -0.84
N ARG A 121 19.31 -94.09 -1.90
CA ARG A 121 18.19 -93.50 -2.64
C ARG A 121 16.96 -93.30 -1.76
N TYR A 122 16.60 -94.26 -0.90
CA TYR A 122 15.51 -94.08 0.08
C TYR A 122 15.81 -92.99 1.10
N GLN A 123 17.02 -92.92 1.66
CA GLN A 123 17.40 -91.81 2.56
C GLN A 123 17.45 -90.45 1.85
N LEU A 124 17.84 -90.41 0.58
CA LEU A 124 17.83 -89.20 -0.24
C LEU A 124 16.39 -88.77 -0.58
N LEU A 125 15.49 -89.72 -0.86
CA LEU A 125 14.06 -89.46 -1.06
C LEU A 125 13.40 -88.91 0.21
N GLU A 126 13.67 -89.47 1.39
CA GLU A 126 13.14 -88.94 2.65
C GLU A 126 13.63 -87.51 2.92
N LYS A 127 14.94 -87.26 2.76
CA LYS A 127 15.53 -85.92 2.88
C LYS A 127 14.95 -84.94 1.84
N LEU A 128 14.69 -85.41 0.62
CA LEU A 128 14.07 -84.62 -0.44
C LEU A 128 12.63 -84.23 -0.07
N VAL A 129 11.81 -85.19 0.39
CA VAL A 129 10.44 -84.93 0.87
C VAL A 129 10.43 -83.97 2.05
N GLN A 130 11.33 -84.12 3.03
CA GLN A 130 11.48 -83.18 4.14
C GLN A 130 11.92 -81.78 3.68
N SER A 131 12.77 -81.69 2.64
CA SER A 131 13.19 -80.42 2.04
C SER A 131 12.07 -79.74 1.26
N GLU A 132 11.27 -80.51 0.49
CA GLU A 132 10.09 -80.01 -0.22
C GLU A 132 9.02 -79.52 0.75
N ALA A 133 8.81 -80.22 1.87
CA ALA A 133 7.87 -79.79 2.91
C ALA A 133 8.26 -78.41 3.46
N LYS A 134 9.53 -78.23 3.85
CA LYS A 134 10.07 -76.94 4.32
C LYS A 134 10.06 -75.87 3.22
N GLN A 135 10.28 -76.24 1.96
CA GLN A 135 10.23 -75.30 0.84
C GLN A 135 8.79 -74.85 0.56
N LYS A 136 7.80 -75.76 0.66
CA LYS A 136 6.36 -75.44 0.58
C LYS A 136 5.91 -74.56 1.76
N GLU A 137 6.41 -74.82 2.96
CA GLU A 137 6.18 -73.98 4.15
C GLU A 137 6.75 -72.56 3.96
N TYR A 138 8.01 -72.42 3.57
CA TYR A 138 8.61 -71.11 3.26
C TYR A 138 7.88 -70.37 2.13
N LEU A 139 7.48 -71.07 1.07
CA LEU A 139 6.79 -70.48 -0.07
C LEU A 139 5.36 -70.05 0.31
N SER A 140 4.70 -70.80 1.21
CA SER A 140 3.44 -70.40 1.86
C SER A 140 3.61 -69.11 2.68
N THR A 141 4.63 -69.02 3.56
CA THR A 141 4.89 -67.81 4.35
C THR A 141 5.21 -66.61 3.47
N VAL A 142 6.07 -66.76 2.46
CA VAL A 142 6.42 -65.70 1.51
C VAL A 142 5.23 -65.29 0.65
N MET A 143 4.31 -66.20 0.30
CA MET A 143 3.05 -65.83 -0.34
C MET A 143 2.12 -65.09 0.61
N HIS A 144 1.99 -65.50 1.87
CA HIS A 144 1.17 -64.79 2.85
C HIS A 144 1.68 -63.37 3.11
N ASP A 145 2.99 -63.19 3.30
CA ASP A 145 3.62 -61.87 3.47
C ASP A 145 3.50 -61.03 2.19
N LYS A 146 3.61 -61.65 1.00
CA LYS A 146 3.40 -60.97 -0.28
C LYS A 146 1.95 -60.56 -0.48
N ASP A 147 0.97 -61.38 -0.12
CA ASP A 147 -0.45 -61.08 -0.32
C ASP A 147 -0.96 -60.12 0.76
N LEU A 148 -0.40 -60.18 1.98
CA LEU A 148 -0.52 -59.13 2.99
C LEU A 148 0.11 -57.84 2.48
N ALA A 149 1.31 -57.87 1.89
CA ALA A 149 1.94 -56.71 1.29
C ALA A 149 1.17 -56.20 0.06
N ILE A 150 0.52 -57.05 -0.74
CA ILE A 150 -0.38 -56.64 -1.84
C ILE A 150 -1.68 -56.03 -1.28
N SER A 151 -2.12 -56.46 -0.09
CA SER A 151 -3.28 -55.92 0.62
C SER A 151 -3.01 -54.60 1.35
N GLU A 152 -1.90 -54.51 2.08
CA GLU A 152 -1.27 -53.30 2.66
C GLU A 152 -0.79 -52.35 1.57
N LEU A 153 -0.55 -52.91 0.37
CA LEU A 153 -0.87 -52.28 -0.88
C LEU A 153 -2.40 -51.98 -0.91
N GLU A 154 -3.22 -52.51 -1.82
CA GLU A 154 -4.71 -52.56 -1.73
C GLU A 154 -5.51 -51.25 -1.44
N ALA A 155 -5.38 -50.68 -0.23
CA ALA A 155 -6.22 -49.62 0.34
C ALA A 155 -5.75 -48.14 0.14
N ALA A 156 -4.45 -47.81 0.19
CA ALA A 156 -4.00 -46.40 0.09
C ALA A 156 -3.76 -45.79 -1.30
N LYS A 157 -3.63 -46.54 -2.38
CA LYS A 157 -3.89 -46.06 -3.75
C LYS A 157 -5.38 -45.76 -3.89
N SER A 158 -6.25 -46.58 -3.29
CA SER A 158 -7.67 -46.24 -3.16
C SER A 158 -7.88 -44.99 -2.28
N LEU A 159 -7.14 -44.81 -1.18
CA LEU A 159 -7.20 -43.60 -0.33
C LEU A 159 -6.57 -42.37 -1.00
N PHE A 160 -5.49 -42.55 -1.78
CA PHE A 160 -4.83 -41.50 -2.56
C PHE A 160 -5.69 -41.07 -3.74
N ASN A 161 -6.23 -42.03 -4.51
CA ASN A 161 -7.22 -41.77 -5.55
C ASN A 161 -8.43 -41.08 -4.94
N ARG A 162 -9.05 -41.61 -3.87
CA ARG A 162 -10.16 -40.93 -3.20
C ARG A 162 -9.82 -39.50 -2.76
N LYS A 163 -8.62 -39.24 -2.24
CA LYS A 163 -8.18 -37.87 -1.91
C LYS A 163 -7.90 -37.00 -3.13
N LEU A 164 -7.44 -37.58 -4.23
CA LEU A 164 -7.23 -36.90 -5.50
C LEU A 164 -8.58 -36.54 -6.13
N ASP A 165 -9.53 -37.48 -6.10
CA ASP A 165 -10.91 -37.32 -6.53
C ASP A 165 -11.63 -36.27 -5.66
N GLU A 166 -11.53 -36.36 -4.33
CA GLU A 166 -12.01 -35.33 -3.39
C GLU A 166 -11.40 -33.95 -3.69
N SER A 167 -10.09 -33.86 -3.97
CA SER A 167 -9.45 -32.58 -4.27
C SER A 167 -9.77 -32.06 -5.68
N LEU A 168 -10.03 -32.95 -6.64
CA LEU A 168 -10.52 -32.59 -7.97
C LEU A 168 -11.98 -32.14 -7.90
N GLU A 169 -12.82 -32.78 -7.08
CA GLU A 169 -14.20 -32.40 -6.81
C GLU A 169 -14.27 -31.03 -6.12
N GLU A 170 -13.43 -30.79 -5.11
CA GLU A 170 -13.23 -29.45 -4.51
C GLU A 170 -12.77 -28.43 -5.56
N LYS A 171 -11.81 -28.78 -6.42
CA LYS A 171 -11.33 -27.92 -7.49
C LYS A 171 -12.45 -27.59 -8.49
N PHE A 172 -13.21 -28.58 -8.99
CA PHE A 172 -14.32 -28.36 -9.91
C PHE A 172 -15.46 -27.56 -9.27
N ASN A 173 -15.72 -27.74 -7.97
CA ASN A 173 -16.66 -26.92 -7.22
C ASN A 173 -16.16 -25.46 -7.08
N LEU A 174 -14.85 -25.24 -6.88
CA LEU A 174 -14.27 -23.90 -6.83
C LEU A 174 -14.20 -23.24 -8.21
N GLU A 175 -13.88 -23.99 -9.28
CA GLU A 175 -13.93 -23.50 -10.66
C GLU A 175 -15.37 -23.20 -11.09
N SER A 176 -16.35 -24.01 -10.69
CA SER A 176 -17.78 -23.74 -10.92
C SER A 176 -18.26 -22.52 -10.15
N LYS A 177 -17.86 -22.35 -8.88
CA LYS A 177 -18.13 -21.13 -8.10
C LYS A 177 -17.42 -19.90 -8.66
N LEU A 178 -16.24 -20.05 -9.27
CA LEU A 178 -15.53 -18.96 -9.94
C LEU A 178 -16.19 -18.60 -11.28
N VAL A 179 -16.74 -19.57 -12.02
CA VAL A 179 -17.54 -19.34 -13.23
C VAL A 179 -18.85 -18.65 -12.86
N LEU A 180 -19.55 -19.11 -11.82
CA LEU A 180 -20.75 -18.43 -11.30
C LEU A 180 -20.43 -17.01 -10.82
N ALA A 181 -19.43 -16.82 -9.96
CA ALA A 181 -19.04 -15.47 -9.51
C ALA A 181 -18.57 -14.54 -10.65
N LYS A 182 -18.01 -15.10 -11.74
CA LYS A 182 -17.73 -14.33 -12.97
C LYS A 182 -19.00 -14.04 -13.76
N GLN A 183 -19.95 -14.97 -13.83
CA GLN A 183 -21.25 -14.76 -14.46
C GLN A 183 -22.04 -13.70 -13.70
N ASP A 184 -22.13 -13.80 -12.36
CA ASP A 184 -22.74 -12.83 -11.46
C ASP A 184 -22.05 -11.46 -11.59
N ALA A 185 -20.72 -11.40 -11.69
CA ALA A 185 -19.98 -10.15 -11.88
C ALA A 185 -20.17 -9.56 -13.28
N VAL A 186 -20.32 -10.38 -14.32
CA VAL A 186 -20.68 -9.93 -15.68
C VAL A 186 -22.14 -9.48 -15.72
N GLU A 187 -23.05 -10.15 -15.02
CA GLU A 187 -24.46 -9.75 -14.94
C GLU A 187 -24.64 -8.49 -14.08
N LEU A 188 -23.87 -8.32 -13.01
CA LEU A 188 -23.76 -7.05 -12.28
C LEU A 188 -23.10 -5.95 -13.13
N ALA A 189 -22.06 -6.26 -13.91
CA ALA A 189 -21.48 -5.29 -14.84
C ALA A 189 -22.51 -4.87 -15.91
N VAL A 190 -23.26 -5.81 -16.49
CA VAL A 190 -24.34 -5.53 -17.45
C VAL A 190 -25.51 -4.82 -16.78
N GLN A 191 -25.85 -5.09 -15.52
CA GLN A 191 -26.87 -4.34 -14.78
C GLN A 191 -26.40 -2.93 -14.42
N VAL A 192 -25.14 -2.73 -14.04
CA VAL A 192 -24.55 -1.42 -13.78
C VAL A 192 -24.35 -0.62 -15.06
N GLU A 193 -23.95 -1.27 -16.16
CA GLU A 193 -23.85 -0.68 -17.50
C GLU A 193 -25.24 -0.34 -18.02
N LYS A 194 -26.26 -1.18 -17.81
CA LYS A 194 -27.65 -0.90 -18.17
C LYS A 194 -28.33 0.12 -17.25
N LEU A 195 -27.92 0.24 -15.99
CA LEU A 195 -28.36 1.32 -15.09
C LEU A 195 -27.64 2.63 -15.38
N ALA A 196 -26.37 2.58 -15.78
CA ALA A 196 -25.64 3.72 -16.32
C ALA A 196 -26.19 4.12 -17.68
N GLU A 197 -26.60 3.18 -18.52
CA GLU A 197 -27.28 3.41 -19.78
C GLU A 197 -28.69 3.93 -19.55
N ILE A 198 -29.46 3.46 -18.55
CA ILE A 198 -30.76 4.04 -18.19
C ILE A 198 -30.60 5.44 -17.58
N ALA A 199 -29.59 5.69 -16.75
CA ALA A 199 -29.33 7.02 -16.19
C ALA A 199 -28.79 8.00 -17.25
N PHE A 200 -27.93 7.52 -18.15
CA PHE A 200 -27.46 8.27 -19.31
C PHE A 200 -28.60 8.49 -20.29
N GLN A 201 -29.41 7.47 -20.61
CA GLN A 201 -30.63 7.61 -21.41
C GLN A 201 -31.63 8.54 -20.73
N GLN A 202 -31.81 8.57 -19.41
CA GLN A 202 -32.72 9.54 -18.76
C GLN A 202 -32.19 10.98 -18.82
N ALA A 203 -30.89 11.19 -18.55
CA ALA A 203 -30.26 12.50 -18.71
C ALA A 203 -30.20 12.95 -20.19
N THR A 204 -30.09 12.00 -21.11
CA THR A 204 -29.96 12.21 -22.55
C THR A 204 -31.33 12.32 -23.22
N THR A 205 -32.37 11.60 -22.78
CA THR A 205 -33.74 11.76 -23.26
C THR A 205 -34.38 13.00 -22.69
N HIS A 206 -34.12 13.43 -21.45
CA HIS A 206 -34.67 14.72 -21.02
C HIS A 206 -34.07 15.93 -21.78
N ILE A 207 -33.00 15.73 -22.56
CA ILE A 207 -32.37 16.72 -23.44
C ILE A 207 -32.68 16.46 -24.93
N LEU A 208 -32.65 15.19 -25.38
CA LEU A 208 -33.00 14.81 -26.74
C LEU A 208 -34.50 14.68 -26.98
N GLU A 209 -35.37 14.40 -26.01
CA GLU A 209 -36.83 14.44 -26.23
C GLU A 209 -37.27 15.87 -26.53
N ASP A 210 -36.73 16.90 -25.88
CA ASP A 210 -37.02 18.29 -26.27
C ASP A 210 -36.42 18.65 -27.65
N ALA A 211 -35.22 18.17 -27.97
CA ALA A 211 -34.63 18.38 -29.29
C ALA A 211 -35.32 17.58 -30.41
N GLN A 212 -35.80 16.38 -30.11
CA GLN A 212 -36.25 15.36 -31.06
C GLN A 212 -37.78 15.31 -31.17
N LEU A 213 -38.54 15.80 -30.18
CA LEU A 213 -39.91 16.26 -30.43
C LEU A 213 -39.92 17.41 -31.46
N ARG A 214 -38.95 18.33 -31.38
CA ARG A 214 -38.82 19.46 -32.33
C ARG A 214 -38.30 19.02 -33.70
N VAL A 215 -37.32 18.12 -33.76
CA VAL A 215 -36.80 17.57 -35.01
C VAL A 215 -37.78 16.59 -35.65
N SER A 216 -38.28 15.58 -34.93
CA SER A 216 -39.17 14.58 -35.52
C SER A 216 -40.59 15.10 -35.81
N ALA A 217 -41.04 16.22 -35.22
CA ALA A 217 -42.22 16.93 -35.73
C ALA A 217 -41.99 17.54 -37.13
N ALA A 218 -40.78 18.03 -37.42
CA ALA A 218 -40.40 18.51 -38.74
C ALA A 218 -40.15 17.35 -39.72
N GLU A 219 -39.48 16.29 -39.29
CA GLU A 219 -39.23 15.09 -40.12
C GLU A 219 -40.52 14.36 -40.46
N ALA A 220 -41.46 14.21 -39.51
CA ALA A 220 -42.77 13.59 -39.79
C ALA A 220 -43.56 14.39 -40.84
N SER A 221 -43.59 15.73 -40.73
CA SER A 221 -44.25 16.58 -41.72
C SER A 221 -43.60 16.51 -43.10
N ALA A 222 -42.27 16.30 -43.19
CA ALA A 222 -41.57 16.11 -44.46
C ALA A 222 -41.77 14.70 -45.03
N ALA A 223 -41.76 13.68 -44.17
CA ALA A 223 -41.95 12.28 -44.55
C ALA A 223 -43.39 11.99 -45.00
N GLU A 224 -44.40 12.58 -44.36
CA GLU A 224 -45.80 12.46 -44.79
C GLU A 224 -46.04 13.14 -46.15
N ALA A 225 -45.41 14.29 -46.41
CA ALA A 225 -45.43 14.93 -47.72
C ALA A 225 -44.72 14.10 -48.80
N ALA A 226 -43.59 13.47 -48.48
CA ALA A 226 -42.88 12.57 -49.39
C ALA A 226 -43.70 11.29 -49.67
N PHE A 227 -44.26 10.66 -48.64
CA PHE A 227 -45.08 9.46 -48.74
C PHE A 227 -46.35 9.69 -49.59
N GLN A 228 -47.01 10.84 -49.44
CA GLN A 228 -48.13 11.21 -50.33
C GLN A 228 -47.72 11.30 -51.80
N ILE A 229 -46.49 11.73 -52.11
CA ILE A 229 -45.97 11.80 -53.48
C ILE A 229 -45.59 10.39 -53.98
N GLU A 230 -44.90 9.59 -53.17
CA GLU A 230 -44.56 8.21 -53.52
C GLU A 230 -45.80 7.33 -53.72
N GLU A 231 -46.85 7.49 -52.90
CA GLU A 231 -48.10 6.75 -53.04
C GLU A 231 -48.88 7.15 -54.30
N GLN A 232 -48.89 8.44 -54.67
CA GLN A 232 -49.45 8.88 -55.96
C GLN A 232 -48.69 8.28 -57.14
N ILE A 233 -47.34 8.24 -57.06
CA ILE A 233 -46.50 7.59 -58.08
C ILE A 233 -46.79 6.07 -58.11
N ARG A 234 -46.87 5.40 -56.96
CA ARG A 234 -47.13 3.96 -56.85
C ARG A 234 -48.49 3.59 -57.43
N ILE A 235 -49.56 4.32 -57.10
CA ILE A 235 -50.90 4.11 -57.65
C ILE A 235 -50.92 4.34 -59.17
N ALA A 236 -50.22 5.36 -59.68
CA ALA A 236 -50.08 5.58 -61.12
C ALA A 236 -49.28 4.46 -61.82
N SER A 237 -48.20 3.99 -61.20
CA SER A 237 -47.34 2.91 -61.70
C SER A 237 -48.03 1.55 -61.69
N GLU A 238 -48.68 1.16 -60.59
CA GLU A 238 -49.48 -0.07 -60.50
C GLU A 238 -50.66 -0.01 -61.47
N GLY A 239 -51.36 1.12 -61.57
CA GLY A 239 -52.43 1.32 -62.56
C GLY A 239 -51.95 1.22 -64.02
N ALA A 240 -50.72 1.65 -64.32
CA ALA A 240 -50.10 1.47 -65.63
C ALA A 240 -49.67 0.01 -65.86
N ILE A 241 -48.99 -0.61 -64.89
CA ILE A 241 -48.51 -2.00 -64.97
C ILE A 241 -49.68 -2.98 -65.08
N THR A 242 -50.77 -2.81 -64.33
CA THR A 242 -51.98 -3.65 -64.45
C THR A 242 -52.64 -3.48 -65.81
N ARG A 243 -52.66 -2.28 -66.40
CA ARG A 243 -53.13 -2.08 -67.79
C ARG A 243 -52.24 -2.77 -68.81
N VAL A 244 -50.92 -2.66 -68.69
CA VAL A 244 -49.95 -3.32 -69.58
C VAL A 244 -50.04 -4.85 -69.43
N LEU A 245 -50.12 -5.37 -68.20
CA LEU A 245 -50.31 -6.80 -67.94
C LEU A 245 -51.63 -7.30 -68.53
N GLN A 246 -52.75 -6.61 -68.31
CA GLN A 246 -54.03 -7.00 -68.91
C GLN A 246 -54.00 -6.92 -70.44
N GLN A 247 -53.44 -5.86 -71.04
CA GLN A 247 -53.29 -5.76 -72.49
C GLN A 247 -52.38 -6.85 -73.07
N SER A 248 -51.29 -7.19 -72.37
CA SER A 248 -50.39 -8.29 -72.77
C SER A 248 -51.06 -9.65 -72.60
N LYS A 249 -51.89 -9.86 -71.56
CA LYS A 249 -52.71 -11.05 -71.39
C LYS A 249 -53.75 -11.18 -72.49
N ASP A 250 -54.54 -10.14 -72.75
CA ASP A 250 -55.53 -10.09 -73.83
C ASP A 250 -54.87 -10.32 -75.20
N ALA A 251 -53.64 -9.85 -75.39
CA ALA A 251 -52.84 -10.07 -76.60
C ALA A 251 -52.30 -11.51 -76.70
N ILE A 252 -51.90 -12.12 -75.59
CA ILE A 252 -51.46 -13.53 -75.52
C ILE A 252 -52.65 -14.48 -75.73
N GLU A 253 -53.80 -14.24 -75.11
CA GLU A 253 -55.02 -15.03 -75.33
C GLU A 253 -55.50 -14.92 -76.79
N LYS A 254 -55.42 -13.72 -77.40
CA LYS A 254 -55.64 -13.56 -78.85
C LYS A 254 -54.58 -14.25 -79.70
N ALA A 255 -53.30 -14.18 -79.33
CA ALA A 255 -52.23 -14.86 -80.06
C ALA A 255 -52.35 -16.39 -79.98
N LEU A 256 -52.82 -16.92 -78.84
CA LEU A 256 -53.08 -18.35 -78.65
C LEU A 256 -54.28 -18.81 -79.50
N ALA A 257 -55.39 -18.07 -79.47
CA ALA A 257 -56.55 -18.34 -80.33
C ALA A 257 -56.22 -18.22 -81.84
N VAL A 258 -55.35 -17.28 -82.22
CA VAL A 258 -54.81 -17.17 -83.59
C VAL A 258 -53.84 -18.32 -83.91
N ALA A 259 -53.07 -18.84 -82.95
CA ALA A 259 -52.19 -19.99 -83.15
C ALA A 259 -52.98 -21.31 -83.29
N GLU A 260 -54.04 -21.51 -82.51
CA GLU A 260 -54.96 -22.64 -82.66
C GLU A 260 -55.71 -22.57 -84.00
N SER A 261 -56.23 -21.38 -84.36
CA SER A 261 -56.80 -21.11 -85.70
C SER A 261 -55.78 -21.32 -86.83
N ALA A 262 -54.50 -21.00 -86.62
CA ALA A 262 -53.43 -21.26 -87.59
C ALA A 262 -53.12 -22.76 -87.70
N GLY A 263 -53.20 -23.53 -86.61
CA GLY A 263 -53.12 -24.99 -86.63
C GLY A 263 -54.20 -25.61 -87.52
N ASP A 264 -55.46 -25.24 -87.29
CA ASP A 264 -56.58 -25.70 -88.12
C ASP A 264 -56.46 -25.20 -89.58
N HIS A 265 -55.93 -24.00 -89.81
CA HIS A 265 -55.67 -23.50 -91.15
C HIS A 265 -54.48 -24.21 -91.84
N THR A 266 -53.40 -24.59 -91.17
CA THR A 266 -52.31 -25.38 -91.81
C THR A 266 -52.81 -26.74 -92.27
N THR A 267 -53.67 -27.39 -91.48
CA THR A 267 -54.31 -28.67 -91.84
C THR A 267 -55.18 -28.54 -93.11
N ASN A 268 -55.88 -27.41 -93.28
CA ASN A 268 -56.70 -27.14 -94.47
C ASN A 268 -55.87 -26.62 -95.67
N ALA A 269 -54.82 -25.84 -95.43
CA ALA A 269 -53.95 -25.30 -96.48
C ALA A 269 -53.22 -26.42 -97.24
N MET A 270 -52.79 -27.47 -96.54
CA MET A 270 -52.20 -28.68 -97.16
C MET A 270 -53.14 -29.44 -98.10
N ALA A 271 -54.45 -29.18 -98.06
CA ALA A 271 -55.44 -29.78 -98.97
C ALA A 271 -55.82 -28.87 -100.16
N ALA A 272 -55.41 -27.60 -100.17
CA ALA A 272 -55.83 -26.61 -101.17
C ALA A 272 -54.66 -25.94 -101.93
N PHE A 273 -53.43 -25.94 -101.39
CA PHE A 273 -52.25 -25.40 -102.09
C PHE A 273 -51.67 -26.37 -103.13
N LEU A 274 -52.51 -26.70 -104.12
CA LEU A 274 -52.14 -27.35 -105.36
C LEU A 274 -52.33 -26.43 -106.59
N ASP A 275 -52.43 -25.12 -106.38
CA ASP A 275 -52.14 -24.13 -107.43
C ASP A 275 -51.66 -22.77 -106.86
N ASN A 276 -50.48 -22.32 -107.33
CA ASN A 276 -49.88 -20.97 -107.23
C ASN A 276 -49.92 -20.17 -105.90
N MET A 277 -48.74 -19.91 -105.32
CA MET A 277 -48.49 -18.84 -104.32
C MET A 277 -47.18 -18.09 -104.63
N GLY A 278 -47.06 -16.81 -104.25
CA GLY A 278 -46.04 -15.91 -104.81
C GLY A 278 -45.26 -15.01 -103.83
N LEU A 279 -43.93 -15.19 -103.86
CA LEU A 279 -42.85 -14.18 -103.83
C LEU A 279 -42.70 -13.12 -102.72
N ASP A 280 -43.73 -12.63 -102.03
CA ASP A 280 -43.56 -11.54 -101.04
C ASP A 280 -43.03 -12.01 -99.66
N GLU A 281 -43.29 -13.25 -99.26
CA GLU A 281 -42.93 -13.75 -97.92
C GLU A 281 -41.40 -13.88 -97.70
N ILE A 282 -40.64 -14.13 -98.78
CA ILE A 282 -39.18 -14.33 -98.75
C ILE A 282 -38.46 -13.09 -98.22
N VAL A 283 -38.93 -11.89 -98.58
CA VAL A 283 -38.32 -10.61 -98.17
C VAL A 283 -38.56 -10.34 -96.67
N SER A 284 -39.72 -10.73 -96.15
CA SER A 284 -40.06 -10.58 -94.72
C SER A 284 -39.13 -11.42 -93.82
N VAL A 285 -38.92 -12.69 -94.20
CA VAL A 285 -38.05 -13.61 -93.46
C VAL A 285 -36.58 -13.13 -93.43
N GLN A 286 -36.06 -12.59 -94.54
CA GLN A 286 -34.72 -12.02 -94.59
C GLN A 286 -34.55 -10.82 -93.63
N SER A 287 -35.56 -9.96 -93.53
CA SER A 287 -35.54 -8.79 -92.62
C SER A 287 -35.47 -9.19 -91.14
N GLN A 288 -36.19 -10.23 -90.73
CA GLN A 288 -36.14 -10.74 -89.35
C GLN A 288 -34.79 -11.39 -89.02
N ASN A 289 -34.19 -12.11 -89.98
CA ASN A 289 -32.90 -12.77 -89.79
C ASN A 289 -31.75 -11.76 -89.53
N ILE A 290 -31.78 -10.60 -90.21
CA ILE A 290 -30.83 -9.51 -89.99
C ILE A 290 -30.96 -8.91 -88.58
N LYS A 291 -32.20 -8.75 -88.07
CA LYS A 291 -32.41 -8.28 -86.69
C LYS A 291 -31.83 -9.26 -85.66
N LEU A 292 -32.08 -10.57 -85.84
CA LEU A 292 -31.56 -11.61 -84.95
C LEU A 292 -30.02 -11.63 -84.94
N SER A 293 -29.38 -11.54 -86.11
CA SER A 293 -27.92 -11.48 -86.21
C SER A 293 -27.32 -10.28 -85.46
N ASN A 294 -27.96 -9.10 -85.52
CA ASN A 294 -27.51 -7.94 -84.76
C ASN A 294 -27.65 -8.12 -83.24
N THR A 295 -28.73 -8.76 -82.76
CA THR A 295 -28.87 -9.05 -81.32
C THR A 295 -27.87 -10.09 -80.80
N VAL A 296 -27.44 -11.04 -81.64
CA VAL A 296 -26.38 -12.00 -81.28
C VAL A 296 -25.03 -11.28 -81.13
N ASN A 297 -24.67 -10.43 -82.10
CA ASN A 297 -23.41 -9.68 -82.07
C ASN A 297 -23.28 -8.76 -80.83
N ASP A 298 -24.39 -8.17 -80.36
CA ASP A 298 -24.40 -7.35 -79.14
C ASP A 298 -24.19 -8.20 -77.87
N LEU A 299 -24.87 -9.35 -77.76
CA LEU A 299 -24.69 -10.28 -76.65
C LEU A 299 -23.27 -10.88 -76.61
N GLU A 300 -22.67 -11.20 -77.76
CA GLU A 300 -21.27 -11.61 -77.85
C GLU A 300 -20.30 -10.50 -77.40
N SER A 301 -20.61 -9.24 -77.74
CA SER A 301 -19.83 -8.08 -77.30
C SER A 301 -19.90 -7.88 -75.78
N GLN A 302 -21.09 -8.00 -75.18
CA GLN A 302 -21.28 -7.95 -73.73
C GLN A 302 -20.55 -9.10 -73.01
N LEU A 303 -20.64 -10.33 -73.54
CA LEU A 303 -19.92 -11.49 -72.99
C LEU A 303 -18.40 -11.31 -73.04
N LEU A 304 -17.87 -10.65 -74.07
CA LEU A 304 -16.44 -10.33 -74.16
C LEU A 304 -16.00 -9.35 -73.07
N VAL A 305 -16.81 -8.34 -72.76
CA VAL A 305 -16.55 -7.38 -71.66
C VAL A 305 -16.52 -8.10 -70.30
N TYR A 306 -17.55 -8.89 -69.98
CA TYR A 306 -17.60 -9.65 -68.73
C TYR A 306 -16.44 -10.65 -68.60
N ARG A 307 -16.01 -11.28 -69.71
CA ARG A 307 -14.86 -12.19 -69.72
C ARG A 307 -13.55 -11.47 -69.35
N ASN A 308 -13.33 -10.29 -69.92
CA ASN A 308 -12.15 -9.47 -69.61
C ASN A 308 -12.15 -8.99 -68.15
N GLU A 309 -13.31 -8.63 -67.60
CA GLU A 309 -13.46 -8.23 -66.19
C GLU A 309 -13.22 -9.40 -65.23
N ILE A 310 -13.75 -10.59 -65.54
CA ILE A 310 -13.47 -11.83 -64.80
C ILE A 310 -11.97 -12.16 -64.81
N ASP A 311 -11.27 -11.99 -65.93
CA ASP A 311 -9.84 -12.24 -66.02
C ASP A 311 -8.98 -11.16 -65.33
N ARG A 312 -9.48 -9.90 -65.25
CA ARG A 312 -8.89 -8.85 -64.38
C ARG A 312 -9.00 -9.23 -62.90
N LEU A 313 -10.19 -9.61 -62.43
CA LEU A 313 -10.44 -10.03 -61.04
C LEU A 313 -9.60 -11.26 -60.65
N LYS A 314 -9.37 -12.22 -61.57
CA LYS A 314 -8.45 -13.35 -61.35
C LYS A 314 -6.99 -12.92 -61.19
N LEU A 315 -6.57 -11.82 -61.82
CA LEU A 315 -5.21 -11.28 -61.68
C LEU A 315 -5.05 -10.57 -60.34
N GLU A 316 -6.01 -9.73 -59.97
CA GLU A 316 -6.09 -9.06 -58.67
C GLU A 316 -6.09 -10.07 -57.52
N LEU A 317 -6.92 -11.13 -57.59
CA LEU A 317 -6.95 -12.21 -56.59
C LEU A 317 -5.60 -12.94 -56.45
N LYS A 318 -4.90 -13.17 -57.56
CA LYS A 318 -3.56 -13.80 -57.58
C LYS A 318 -2.49 -12.88 -56.99
N GLN A 319 -2.63 -11.56 -57.11
CA GLN A 319 -1.73 -10.61 -56.46
C GLN A 319 -1.99 -10.54 -54.96
N ALA A 320 -3.25 -10.40 -54.54
CA ALA A 320 -3.64 -10.42 -53.13
C ALA A 320 -3.16 -11.72 -52.42
N HIS A 321 -3.24 -12.89 -53.07
CA HIS A 321 -2.69 -14.14 -52.54
C HIS A 321 -1.16 -14.13 -52.37
N LYS A 322 -0.40 -13.46 -53.25
CA LYS A 322 1.06 -13.31 -53.09
C LYS A 322 1.38 -12.40 -51.92
N GLU A 323 0.67 -11.27 -51.80
CA GLU A 323 0.87 -10.29 -50.74
C GLU A 323 0.52 -10.90 -49.36
N ALA A 324 -0.62 -11.58 -49.24
CA ALA A 324 -1.00 -12.32 -48.04
C ALA A 324 0.07 -13.33 -47.59
N LYS A 325 0.67 -14.07 -48.53
CA LYS A 325 1.75 -15.04 -48.24
C LYS A 325 3.06 -14.38 -47.81
N VAL A 326 3.34 -13.15 -48.24
CA VAL A 326 4.48 -12.37 -47.74
C VAL A 326 4.23 -11.86 -46.32
N TYR A 327 2.99 -11.46 -45.98
CA TYR A 327 2.61 -11.11 -44.62
C TYR A 327 2.65 -12.31 -43.66
N GLU A 328 2.20 -13.49 -44.11
CA GLU A 328 2.30 -14.76 -43.38
C GLU A 328 3.77 -15.10 -43.04
N LEU A 329 4.67 -15.04 -44.03
CA LEU A 329 6.10 -15.30 -43.81
C LEU A 329 6.69 -14.32 -42.78
N ARG A 330 6.36 -13.03 -42.90
CA ARG A 330 6.83 -11.97 -42.00
C ARG A 330 6.28 -12.10 -40.58
N ALA A 331 5.07 -12.62 -40.41
CA ALA A 331 4.52 -12.92 -39.08
C ALA A 331 5.33 -14.03 -38.40
N ASN A 332 5.64 -15.12 -39.12
CA ASN A 332 6.43 -16.24 -38.60
C ASN A 332 7.87 -15.81 -38.22
N ASP A 333 8.50 -14.93 -39.02
CA ASP A 333 9.81 -14.36 -38.68
C ASP A 333 9.77 -13.51 -37.40
N VAL A 334 8.70 -12.73 -37.19
CA VAL A 334 8.51 -11.92 -35.97
C VAL A 334 8.22 -12.79 -34.74
N GLU A 335 7.41 -13.85 -34.89
CA GLU A 335 7.17 -14.81 -33.80
C GLU A 335 8.46 -15.53 -33.38
N LYS A 336 9.31 -15.91 -34.34
CA LYS A 336 10.63 -16.50 -34.07
C LYS A 336 11.54 -15.53 -33.30
N LEU A 337 11.60 -14.26 -33.71
CA LEU A 337 12.38 -13.23 -33.00
C LEU A 337 11.84 -12.97 -31.58
N LEU A 338 10.51 -13.04 -31.38
CA LEU A 338 9.89 -12.92 -30.06
C LEU A 338 10.28 -14.08 -29.14
N LEU A 339 10.30 -15.32 -29.65
CA LEU A 339 10.75 -16.50 -28.90
C LEU A 339 12.24 -16.42 -28.54
N GLU A 340 13.11 -16.00 -29.47
CA GLU A 340 14.53 -15.79 -29.22
C GLU A 340 14.77 -14.68 -28.16
N PHE A 341 13.98 -13.61 -28.18
CA PHE A 341 14.00 -12.55 -27.17
C PHE A 341 13.53 -13.03 -25.78
N GLN A 342 12.47 -13.84 -25.71
CA GLN A 342 11.99 -14.44 -24.46
C GLN A 342 13.01 -15.41 -23.86
N GLU A 343 13.63 -16.27 -24.67
CA GLU A 343 14.74 -17.15 -24.26
C GLU A 343 15.92 -16.37 -23.70
N SER A 344 16.32 -15.28 -24.36
CA SER A 344 17.41 -14.39 -23.91
C SER A 344 17.07 -13.73 -22.56
N SER A 345 15.88 -13.15 -22.45
CA SER A 345 15.38 -12.50 -21.23
C SER A 345 15.32 -13.47 -20.04
N ARG A 346 14.88 -14.71 -20.27
CA ARG A 346 14.85 -15.77 -19.24
C ARG A 346 16.24 -16.17 -18.76
N LYS A 347 17.24 -16.19 -19.65
CA LYS A 347 18.65 -16.49 -19.29
C LYS A 347 19.26 -15.36 -18.46
N ALA A 348 19.01 -14.10 -18.83
CA ALA A 348 19.46 -12.93 -18.08
C ALA A 348 18.84 -12.88 -16.66
N ALA A 349 17.54 -13.16 -16.53
CA ALA A 349 16.87 -13.21 -15.23
C ALA A 349 17.45 -14.28 -14.29
N LEU A 350 17.74 -15.49 -14.82
CA LEU A 350 18.39 -16.57 -14.06
C LEU A 350 19.79 -16.17 -13.56
N GLN A 351 20.58 -15.49 -14.38
CA GLN A 351 21.92 -15.00 -13.97
C GLN A 351 21.82 -13.95 -12.86
N GLN A 352 20.86 -13.01 -12.95
CA GLN A 352 20.61 -12.04 -11.87
C GLN A 352 20.15 -12.72 -10.58
N GLU A 353 19.32 -13.78 -10.64
CA GLU A 353 18.89 -14.53 -9.46
C GLU A 353 20.07 -15.23 -8.76
N GLU A 354 20.99 -15.83 -9.52
CA GLU A 354 22.21 -16.45 -8.95
C GLU A 354 23.17 -15.41 -8.33
N GLU A 355 23.36 -14.25 -8.97
CA GLU A 355 24.16 -13.15 -8.40
C GLU A 355 23.54 -12.58 -7.10
N ILE A 356 22.22 -12.36 -7.09
CA ILE A 356 21.47 -11.90 -5.91
C ILE A 356 21.59 -12.94 -4.78
N LYS A 357 21.47 -14.23 -5.09
CA LYS A 357 21.60 -15.32 -4.11
C LYS A 357 23.01 -15.38 -3.51
N SER A 358 24.05 -15.27 -4.34
CA SER A 358 25.45 -15.20 -3.89
C SER A 358 25.69 -13.99 -2.97
N SER A 359 25.15 -12.82 -3.34
CA SER A 359 25.22 -11.60 -2.53
C SER A 359 24.48 -11.74 -1.19
N LEU A 360 23.30 -12.37 -1.18
CA LEU A 360 22.53 -12.67 0.04
C LEU A 360 23.28 -13.61 0.98
N GLU A 361 23.92 -14.67 0.48
CA GLU A 361 24.73 -15.57 1.30
C GLU A 361 25.95 -14.86 1.91
N LYS A 362 26.62 -13.99 1.14
CA LYS A 362 27.70 -13.13 1.65
C LYS A 362 27.20 -12.19 2.76
N MET A 363 26.10 -11.47 2.54
CA MET A 363 25.51 -10.60 3.57
C MET A 363 25.09 -11.37 4.82
N ARG A 364 24.58 -12.61 4.67
CA ARG A 364 24.21 -13.49 5.79
C ARG A 364 25.43 -13.91 6.61
N LYS A 365 26.57 -14.18 5.96
CA LYS A 365 27.85 -14.45 6.63
C LYS A 365 28.33 -13.21 7.39
N ASP A 366 28.42 -12.06 6.72
CA ASP A 366 28.88 -10.80 7.30
C ASP A 366 28.01 -10.38 8.51
N ALA A 367 26.69 -10.55 8.43
CA ALA A 367 25.77 -10.33 9.55
C ALA A 367 26.03 -11.26 10.74
N SER A 368 26.40 -12.53 10.49
CA SER A 368 26.75 -13.48 11.55
C SER A 368 28.05 -13.10 12.27
N GLU A 369 29.02 -12.55 11.55
CA GLU A 369 30.30 -12.09 12.11
C GLU A 369 30.13 -10.77 12.87
N ARG A 370 29.34 -9.82 12.34
CA ARG A 370 28.92 -8.60 13.05
C ARG A 370 28.18 -8.94 14.36
N LYS A 371 27.28 -9.94 14.37
CA LYS A 371 26.58 -10.38 15.59
C LYS A 371 27.54 -10.93 16.65
N LYS A 372 28.57 -11.69 16.24
CA LYS A 372 29.62 -12.18 17.15
C LYS A 372 30.47 -11.04 17.71
N ALA A 373 30.85 -10.07 16.87
CA ALA A 373 31.61 -8.89 17.27
C ALA A 373 30.82 -8.02 18.27
N ALA A 374 29.55 -7.72 17.98
CA ALA A 374 28.67 -6.96 18.86
C ALA A 374 28.46 -7.65 20.21
N SER A 375 28.25 -8.98 20.23
CA SER A 375 28.14 -9.75 21.48
C SER A 375 29.41 -9.69 22.33
N LYS A 376 30.60 -9.69 21.71
CA LYS A 376 31.89 -9.52 22.41
C LYS A 376 32.06 -8.09 22.95
N ALA A 377 31.66 -7.07 22.19
CA ALA A 377 31.72 -5.67 22.61
C ALA A 377 30.78 -5.41 23.80
N PHE A 378 29.51 -5.82 23.69
CA PHE A 378 28.51 -5.69 24.75
C PHE A 378 28.94 -6.37 26.05
N LYS A 379 29.58 -7.55 25.99
CA LYS A 379 30.12 -8.22 27.19
C LYS A 379 31.25 -7.43 27.87
N LEU A 380 32.11 -6.77 27.09
CA LEU A 380 33.16 -5.89 27.63
C LEU A 380 32.57 -4.63 28.28
N GLU A 381 31.53 -4.07 27.67
CA GLU A 381 30.83 -2.88 28.14
C GLU A 381 30.02 -3.15 29.43
N LEU A 382 29.44 -4.35 29.57
CA LEU A 382 28.71 -4.77 30.77
C LEU A 382 29.65 -4.88 31.99
N GLU A 383 30.86 -5.40 31.84
CA GLU A 383 31.87 -5.39 32.92
C GLU A 383 32.41 -3.98 33.23
N ARG A 384 32.46 -3.07 32.24
CA ARG A 384 32.75 -1.63 32.47
C ARG A 384 31.64 -0.94 33.28
N MET A 385 30.38 -1.17 32.94
CA MET A 385 29.24 -0.63 33.71
C MET A 385 29.25 -1.18 35.14
N LYS A 386 29.51 -2.48 35.33
CA LYS A 386 29.61 -3.12 36.65
C LYS A 386 30.72 -2.54 37.51
N THR A 387 31.90 -2.29 36.95
CA THR A 387 33.01 -1.63 37.68
C THR A 387 32.71 -0.16 38.01
N ALA A 388 32.04 0.57 37.11
CA ALA A 388 31.55 1.92 37.40
C ALA A 388 30.48 1.96 38.50
N ILE A 389 29.57 0.97 38.57
CA ILE A 389 28.55 0.85 39.61
C ILE A 389 29.17 0.60 40.99
N GLU A 390 30.19 -0.26 41.11
CA GLU A 390 30.87 -0.45 42.40
C GLU A 390 31.66 0.80 42.83
N ALA A 391 32.27 1.52 41.90
CA ALA A 391 32.90 2.82 42.20
C ALA A 391 31.87 3.85 42.69
N ALA A 392 30.69 3.92 42.05
CA ALA A 392 29.60 4.81 42.47
C ALA A 392 29.09 4.47 43.89
N LYS A 393 28.89 3.19 44.20
CA LYS A 393 28.52 2.73 45.56
C LYS A 393 29.53 3.17 46.62
N GLU A 394 30.83 3.10 46.32
CA GLU A 394 31.87 3.54 47.25
C GLU A 394 31.85 5.06 47.46
N THR A 395 31.61 5.85 46.41
CA THR A 395 31.40 7.29 46.57
C THR A 395 30.16 7.64 47.39
N ALA A 396 29.08 6.86 47.27
CA ALA A 396 27.87 7.04 48.09
C ALA A 396 28.15 6.76 49.58
N ARG A 397 28.81 5.64 49.91
CA ARG A 397 29.25 5.34 51.29
C ARG A 397 30.09 6.48 51.89
N SER A 398 31.02 7.03 51.11
CA SER A 398 31.86 8.16 51.55
C SER A 398 31.05 9.43 51.82
N GLN A 399 30.00 9.68 51.04
CA GLN A 399 29.06 10.79 51.27
C GLN A 399 28.18 10.55 52.51
N ASP A 400 27.70 9.32 52.75
CA ASP A 400 26.93 8.96 53.94
C ASP A 400 27.76 9.10 55.22
N GLU A 401 29.03 8.66 55.23
CA GLU A 401 29.93 8.93 56.35
C GLU A 401 30.15 10.43 56.58
N ALA A 402 30.33 11.20 55.51
CA ALA A 402 30.50 12.65 55.61
C ALA A 402 29.23 13.35 56.11
N TYR A 403 28.05 12.82 55.79
CA TYR A 403 26.77 13.27 56.33
C TYR A 403 26.64 12.96 57.84
N MET A 404 26.94 11.72 58.26
CA MET A 404 26.92 11.34 59.68
C MET A 404 27.86 12.19 60.53
N ARG A 405 29.08 12.47 60.06
CA ARG A 405 30.04 13.38 60.72
C ARG A 405 29.50 14.81 60.86
N ARG A 406 28.67 15.29 59.93
CA ARG A 406 27.97 16.59 60.04
C ARG A 406 26.84 16.53 61.06
N CYS A 407 26.05 15.46 61.08
CA CYS A 407 24.99 15.26 62.07
C CYS A 407 25.56 15.24 63.51
N GLU A 408 26.68 14.56 63.74
CA GLU A 408 27.39 14.58 65.04
C GLU A 408 27.95 15.97 65.40
N ALA A 409 28.38 16.76 64.42
CA ALA A 409 28.83 18.14 64.65
C ALA A 409 27.66 19.06 65.01
N LEU A 410 26.53 18.94 64.31
CA LEU A 410 25.30 19.66 64.61
C LEU A 410 24.73 19.28 65.99
N GLN A 411 24.73 18.00 66.36
CA GLN A 411 24.26 17.56 67.68
C GLN A 411 25.16 18.07 68.82
N ARG A 412 26.48 18.18 68.60
CA ARG A 412 27.39 18.85 69.54
C ARG A 412 27.10 20.35 69.65
N SER A 413 26.84 21.02 68.53
CA SER A 413 26.46 22.44 68.50
C SER A 413 25.13 22.69 69.22
N LEU A 414 24.14 21.81 69.05
CA LEU A 414 22.84 21.89 69.72
C LEU A 414 23.00 21.79 71.24
N ARG A 415 23.75 20.79 71.74
CA ARG A 415 24.02 20.66 73.19
C ARG A 415 24.76 21.86 73.77
N ALA A 416 25.64 22.50 73.00
CA ALA A 416 26.30 23.74 73.42
C ALA A 416 25.32 24.93 73.47
N ALA A 417 24.38 25.03 72.53
CA ALA A 417 23.34 26.05 72.53
C ALA A 417 22.31 25.83 73.66
N GLU A 418 21.94 24.58 73.96
CA GLU A 418 21.09 24.21 75.11
C GLU A 418 21.76 24.57 76.44
N ALA A 419 23.05 24.26 76.59
CA ALA A 419 23.83 24.65 77.76
C ALA A 419 23.90 26.18 77.92
N ALA A 420 24.18 26.92 76.84
CA ALA A 420 24.17 28.38 76.84
C ALA A 420 22.79 28.95 77.19
N SER A 421 21.71 28.40 76.63
CA SER A 421 20.32 28.79 76.92
C SER A 421 19.98 28.58 78.41
N LYS A 422 20.41 27.46 79.01
CA LYS A 422 20.28 27.22 80.45
C LYS A 422 21.05 28.26 81.27
N THR A 423 22.28 28.61 80.88
CA THR A 423 23.07 29.66 81.55
C THR A 423 22.43 31.04 81.43
N TRP A 424 21.83 31.37 80.28
CA TRP A 424 21.07 32.61 80.09
C TRP A 424 19.80 32.65 80.95
N ARG A 425 19.09 31.52 81.09
CA ARG A 425 17.91 31.43 81.96
C ARG A 425 18.25 31.65 83.42
N GLN A 426 19.33 31.04 83.92
CA GLN A 426 19.83 31.28 85.28
C GLN A 426 20.27 32.74 85.53
N ARG A 427 20.74 33.43 84.49
CA ARG A 427 21.04 34.87 84.55
C ARG A 427 19.78 35.74 84.53
N ALA A 428 18.72 35.31 83.85
CA ALA A 428 17.42 35.99 83.88
C ALA A 428 16.75 35.81 85.26
N GLU A 429 16.74 34.59 85.80
CA GLU A 429 16.28 34.27 87.17
C GLU A 429 17.00 35.14 88.22
N MET A 430 18.34 35.23 88.15
CA MET A 430 19.12 36.15 89.01
C MET A 430 18.80 37.64 88.79
N ALA A 431 18.43 38.05 87.58
CA ALA A 431 18.05 39.43 87.30
C ALA A 431 16.64 39.76 87.83
N GLU A 432 15.71 38.80 87.79
CA GLU A 432 14.39 38.93 88.42
C GLU A 432 14.50 39.00 89.95
N ASP A 433 15.32 38.15 90.58
CA ASP A 433 15.60 38.24 92.03
C ASP A 433 16.17 39.62 92.43
N LEU A 434 17.12 40.15 91.64
CA LEU A 434 17.70 41.48 91.87
C LEU A 434 16.72 42.64 91.63
N LEU A 435 15.73 42.46 90.75
CA LEU A 435 14.64 43.43 90.55
C LEU A 435 13.60 43.36 91.68
N LEU A 436 13.26 42.16 92.16
CA LEU A 436 12.36 41.93 93.28
C LEU A 436 12.93 42.47 94.59
N GLN A 437 14.23 42.28 94.85
CA GLN A 437 14.92 42.87 96.01
C GLN A 437 14.93 44.41 95.99
N LYS A 438 14.70 45.06 94.85
CA LYS A 438 14.67 46.52 94.73
C LYS A 438 13.32 47.16 95.10
N SER A 439 12.47 46.43 95.83
CA SER A 439 11.15 46.88 96.31
C SER A 439 11.07 47.17 97.82
N SER A 440 12.21 47.23 98.52
CA SER A 440 12.31 47.61 99.94
C SER A 440 13.54 48.49 100.24
N SER A 441 13.40 49.38 101.24
CA SER A 441 14.41 50.26 101.87
C SER A 441 15.19 51.24 100.99
N GLU A 442 14.69 52.50 100.97
CA GLU A 442 15.36 53.73 101.46
C GLU A 442 16.74 54.21 100.94
N GLU A 443 16.74 55.51 100.59
CA GLU A 443 17.83 56.53 100.62
C GLU A 443 19.17 56.35 99.84
N GLY A 444 19.69 57.47 99.32
CA GLY A 444 21.14 57.71 99.19
C GLY A 444 21.80 57.51 97.82
N ASP A 445 21.74 58.55 96.97
CA ASP A 445 22.79 59.11 96.08
C ASP A 445 23.74 58.27 95.17
N GLU A 446 24.12 58.95 94.07
CA GLU A 446 25.37 58.86 93.28
C GLU A 446 25.87 57.57 92.59
N GLU A 447 25.65 57.56 91.27
CA GLU A 447 26.66 57.32 90.21
C GLU A 447 27.22 55.89 89.95
N ALA A 448 28.28 55.82 89.10
CA ALA A 448 28.95 54.63 88.54
C ALA A 448 28.04 53.57 87.84
N ILE A 449 27.79 53.65 86.53
CA ILE A 449 28.70 53.13 85.47
C ILE A 449 29.07 51.65 85.65
N TYR A 450 28.66 50.77 84.72
CA TYR A 450 29.63 49.98 83.94
C TYR A 450 29.10 49.52 82.57
N ARG A 451 30.00 49.51 81.58
CA ARG A 451 29.75 49.19 80.17
C ARG A 451 30.08 47.71 79.90
N VAL A 452 29.13 46.95 79.32
CA VAL A 452 29.40 45.62 78.74
C VAL A 452 29.21 45.69 77.22
N ASN A 453 30.19 45.19 76.46
CA ASN A 453 30.22 45.32 75.01
C ASN A 453 29.50 44.18 74.29
N GLY A 454 28.67 44.55 73.31
CA GLY A 454 28.47 43.89 72.01
C GLY A 454 28.41 42.36 71.92
N GLY A 455 27.21 41.82 71.67
CA GLY A 455 27.01 40.45 71.19
C GLY A 455 25.56 40.21 70.80
N ARG A 456 25.23 40.21 69.50
CA ARG A 456 23.91 39.83 68.99
C ARG A 456 23.63 38.35 69.27
N ILE A 457 22.38 38.04 69.58
CA ILE A 457 21.53 37.15 68.78
C ILE A 457 20.07 37.53 69.07
N ASP A 458 19.23 37.55 68.04
CA ASP A 458 17.80 37.89 68.13
C ASP A 458 17.01 36.76 68.82
N PHE A 459 15.75 37.02 69.21
CA PHE A 459 14.59 36.31 68.64
C PHE A 459 13.25 36.88 69.17
N LEU A 460 12.33 37.17 68.24
CA LEU A 460 10.86 37.31 68.33
C LEU A 460 10.20 37.83 69.64
N MET A 461 9.33 38.83 69.49
CA MET A 461 7.87 38.59 69.42
C MET A 461 7.17 39.70 68.63
N ASP A 462 5.93 39.41 68.21
CA ASP A 462 5.12 40.05 67.19
C ASP A 462 4.94 41.58 67.27
N ASP A 463 4.86 42.26 66.12
CA ASP A 463 3.57 42.82 65.65
C ASP A 463 3.60 43.14 64.13
N ASP A 464 2.49 42.94 63.42
CA ASP A 464 2.44 42.88 61.94
C ASP A 464 2.21 44.24 61.25
N SER A 465 2.68 45.32 61.89
CA SER A 465 2.30 46.71 61.57
C SER A 465 3.37 47.55 60.85
N LEU A 466 4.60 47.04 60.68
CA LEU A 466 5.73 47.81 60.10
C LEU A 466 6.20 47.38 58.70
N LYS A 467 5.77 46.21 58.20
CA LYS A 467 6.24 45.64 56.93
C LYS A 467 5.90 46.50 55.70
N TRP A 468 4.84 47.30 55.77
CA TRP A 468 4.43 48.27 54.74
C TRP A 468 5.17 49.61 54.78
N LYS A 469 5.95 49.92 55.84
CA LYS A 469 6.68 51.19 55.98
C LYS A 469 8.15 51.15 55.55
N LEU A 470 8.71 49.95 55.34
CA LEU A 470 10.10 49.76 54.88
C LEU A 470 10.27 49.56 53.37
N LEU A 471 9.17 49.50 52.61
CA LEU A 471 9.18 49.47 51.13
C LEU A 471 9.16 50.87 50.49
N THR A 472 8.81 51.91 51.25
CA THR A 472 8.74 53.31 50.78
C THR A 472 10.07 54.05 50.92
N ASP A 473 10.65 54.10 52.13
CA ASP A 473 11.72 55.04 52.48
C ASP A 473 13.06 54.36 52.83
N GLY A 474 13.63 53.62 51.87
CA GLY A 474 14.95 52.98 51.96
C GLY A 474 15.96 53.53 50.92
N PRO A 475 17.25 53.73 51.28
CA PRO A 475 18.19 54.49 50.45
C PRO A 475 18.61 53.74 49.17
N ARG A 476 18.13 54.21 48.01
CA ARG A 476 18.51 53.69 46.70
C ARG A 476 19.92 54.17 46.33
N ARG A 477 20.83 53.24 45.99
CA ARG A 477 22.15 53.57 45.43
C ARG A 477 22.00 54.36 44.13
N SER A 478 22.79 55.42 43.96
CA SER A 478 22.78 56.26 42.76
C SER A 478 23.17 55.48 41.51
N THR A 479 22.37 55.56 40.45
CA THR A 479 22.66 54.96 39.14
C THR A 479 23.94 55.56 38.53
N PRO A 480 24.91 54.76 38.08
CA PRO A 480 26.11 55.27 37.40
C PRO A 480 25.76 56.10 36.16
N GLU A 481 26.40 57.25 35.98
CA GLU A 481 26.00 58.20 34.94
C GLU A 481 26.04 57.63 33.51
N TRP A 482 26.97 56.71 33.21
CA TRP A 482 27.05 56.10 31.88
C TRP A 482 25.78 55.29 31.54
N MET A 483 25.17 54.64 32.55
CA MET A 483 23.89 53.94 32.43
C MET A 483 22.73 54.96 32.29
N ALA A 484 22.76 56.03 33.08
CA ALA A 484 21.76 57.09 33.07
C ALA A 484 21.79 57.98 31.81
N ARG A 485 22.90 57.99 31.05
CA ARG A 485 23.02 58.62 29.72
C ARG A 485 22.44 57.71 28.62
N ARG A 486 22.72 56.40 28.65
CA ARG A 486 22.27 55.43 27.63
C ARG A 486 20.76 55.19 27.63
N ILE A 487 20.09 55.37 28.77
CA ILE A 487 18.62 55.30 28.88
C ILE A 487 17.93 56.57 28.34
N ARG A 488 18.60 57.73 28.30
CA ARG A 488 18.01 58.98 27.79
C ARG A 488 18.06 59.15 26.27
N SER A 489 18.74 58.27 25.54
CA SER A 489 18.88 58.36 24.08
C SER A 489 17.84 57.56 23.28
N ILE A 490 16.87 56.92 23.93
CA ILE A 490 15.87 56.07 23.25
C ILE A 490 14.45 56.50 23.63
N ARG A 491 13.89 57.41 22.82
CA ARG A 491 12.48 57.88 22.80
C ARG A 491 12.07 58.68 24.08
N PRO A 492 11.00 59.51 24.06
CA PRO A 492 9.84 59.48 23.15
C PRO A 492 9.44 60.79 22.45
N ARG A 493 8.70 60.65 21.33
CA ARG A 493 7.67 61.60 20.88
C ARG A 493 6.52 60.86 20.20
N PHE A 494 5.40 60.72 20.90
CA PHE A 494 4.07 60.65 20.28
C PHE A 494 3.46 62.07 20.33
N PRO A 495 2.78 62.56 19.28
CA PRO A 495 2.05 63.83 19.33
C PRO A 495 0.65 63.67 19.96
N PRO A 496 0.08 64.73 20.58
CA PRO A 496 -1.19 64.67 21.32
C PRO A 496 -2.44 64.92 20.46
N ARG A 497 -3.63 64.80 21.06
CA ARG A 497 -4.95 65.00 20.43
C ARG A 497 -5.40 66.47 20.38
N LYS A 498 -5.99 66.84 19.22
CA LYS A 498 -7.00 67.90 18.97
C LYS A 498 -6.70 69.36 19.38
N THR A 499 -6.80 70.27 18.41
CA THR A 499 -7.64 71.49 18.54
C THR A 499 -8.21 71.97 17.20
N HIS A 500 -9.07 72.99 17.29
CA HIS A 500 -10.09 73.51 16.37
C HIS A 500 -9.81 73.70 14.87
N VAL A 501 -10.93 73.78 14.12
CA VAL A 501 -11.02 74.31 12.74
C VAL A 501 -11.07 75.84 12.75
N SER A 502 -10.16 76.50 12.02
CA SER A 502 -10.44 77.62 11.09
C SER A 502 -9.14 78.25 10.58
N GLU A 503 -8.80 78.05 9.30
CA GLU A 503 -8.36 79.07 8.32
C GLU A 503 -7.84 78.43 7.01
N VAL A 504 -8.17 79.09 5.88
CA VAL A 504 -7.49 79.10 4.55
C VAL A 504 -6.83 77.78 4.08
N MET A 505 -7.39 76.95 3.17
CA MET A 505 -8.03 77.19 1.86
C MET A 505 -7.16 77.93 0.81
N THR A 506 -6.17 77.23 0.22
CA THR A 506 -5.65 77.54 -1.14
C THR A 506 -5.19 76.26 -1.87
N SER A 507 -5.72 76.02 -3.08
CA SER A 507 -5.25 75.12 -4.16
C SER A 507 -4.72 73.71 -3.81
N GLY A 508 -5.27 72.59 -4.30
CA GLY A 508 -6.44 72.40 -5.16
C GLY A 508 -6.22 71.27 -6.18
N PHE A 509 -6.99 70.18 -6.07
CA PHE A 509 -7.05 69.10 -7.06
C PHE A 509 -8.51 68.67 -7.31
N LYS A 510 -8.74 68.01 -8.46
CA LYS A 510 -10.06 67.85 -9.07
C LYS A 510 -11.00 66.94 -8.28
N THR A 511 -12.26 67.35 -8.17
CA THR A 511 -13.37 66.48 -7.76
C THR A 511 -13.67 65.42 -8.81
N LEU A 512 -13.98 64.22 -8.33
CA LEU A 512 -14.83 63.23 -9.00
C LEU A 512 -16.09 63.16 -8.14
N ASP A 513 -17.25 63.46 -8.72
CA ASP A 513 -18.50 63.43 -7.98
C ASP A 513 -18.91 61.97 -7.68
N LEU A 514 -18.97 61.64 -6.39
CA LEU A 514 -19.60 60.42 -5.89
C LEU A 514 -21.04 60.76 -5.44
N PRO A 515 -22.03 59.90 -5.71
CA PRO A 515 -23.42 60.14 -5.33
C PRO A 515 -23.59 60.23 -3.81
N LYS A 516 -24.65 60.91 -3.37
CA LYS A 516 -24.81 61.26 -1.95
C LYS A 516 -25.22 60.05 -1.11
N PRO A 517 -24.83 59.99 0.18
CA PRO A 517 -25.19 58.87 1.06
C PRO A 517 -26.69 58.58 1.11
N ASP A 518 -27.53 59.60 0.97
CA ASP A 518 -29.00 59.47 1.03
C ASP A 518 -29.60 58.77 -0.22
N GLU A 519 -28.96 58.94 -1.38
CA GLU A 519 -29.30 58.21 -2.62
C GLU A 519 -28.89 56.74 -2.50
N VAL A 520 -27.69 56.48 -1.95
CA VAL A 520 -27.17 55.13 -1.68
C VAL A 520 -28.05 54.40 -0.64
N TRP A 521 -28.53 55.09 0.39
CA TRP A 521 -29.39 54.50 1.42
C TRP A 521 -30.81 54.18 0.93
N SER A 522 -31.32 54.91 -0.06
CA SER A 522 -32.62 54.59 -0.68
C SER A 522 -32.53 53.30 -1.52
N ILE A 523 -31.41 53.07 -2.24
CA ILE A 523 -31.14 51.81 -2.96
C ILE A 523 -31.02 50.63 -1.96
N ALA A 524 -30.42 50.86 -0.79
CA ALA A 524 -30.23 49.83 0.24
C ALA A 524 -31.49 49.49 1.07
N GLN A 525 -32.62 50.18 0.89
CA GLN A 525 -33.86 49.97 1.68
C GLN A 525 -35.11 49.65 0.85
N GLU A 526 -35.00 49.55 -0.49
CA GLU A 526 -36.11 49.03 -1.29
C GLU A 526 -36.32 47.54 -0.98
N LYS A 527 -37.45 47.21 -0.34
CA LYS A 527 -37.75 45.84 0.08
C LYS A 527 -37.85 44.91 -1.13
N LEU A 528 -36.97 43.91 -1.15
CA LEU A 528 -37.15 42.69 -1.94
C LEU A 528 -38.58 42.17 -1.79
N LYS A 529 -39.27 42.00 -2.92
CA LYS A 529 -40.56 41.32 -2.98
C LYS A 529 -40.30 39.83 -3.10
N GLU A 530 -40.98 39.02 -2.30
CA GLU A 530 -40.99 37.57 -2.47
C GLU A 530 -41.57 37.22 -3.85
N GLY A 531 -40.83 36.46 -4.67
CA GLY A 531 -41.30 35.97 -5.98
C GLY A 531 -40.44 36.30 -7.21
N ASP A 532 -39.37 37.09 -7.10
CA ASP A 532 -38.48 37.38 -8.25
C ASP A 532 -37.55 36.20 -8.60
N ALA A 533 -38.07 35.26 -9.40
CA ALA A 533 -37.39 34.04 -9.84
C ALA A 533 -36.01 34.28 -10.53
N LEU A 534 -35.73 35.50 -11.01
CA LEU A 534 -34.40 35.85 -11.54
C LEU A 534 -33.30 35.79 -10.47
N VAL A 535 -33.60 36.09 -9.20
CA VAL A 535 -32.58 36.10 -8.13
C VAL A 535 -32.21 34.67 -7.74
N GLU A 536 -33.21 33.79 -7.61
CA GLU A 536 -32.97 32.35 -7.44
C GLU A 536 -32.20 31.80 -8.65
N HIS A 537 -32.62 32.07 -9.89
CA HIS A 537 -31.89 31.63 -11.07
C HIS A 537 -30.44 32.16 -11.16
N VAL A 538 -30.13 33.36 -10.66
CA VAL A 538 -28.75 33.85 -10.61
C VAL A 538 -27.91 33.07 -9.59
N ILE A 539 -28.46 32.79 -8.41
CA ILE A 539 -27.79 32.01 -7.36
C ILE A 539 -27.63 30.54 -7.82
N GLU A 540 -28.70 29.93 -8.34
CA GLU A 540 -28.67 28.60 -8.95
C GLU A 540 -27.65 28.51 -10.07
N LYS A 541 -27.61 29.49 -10.98
CA LYS A 541 -26.65 29.51 -12.09
C LYS A 541 -25.21 29.68 -11.61
N GLU A 542 -24.96 30.43 -10.53
CA GLU A 542 -23.63 30.52 -9.92
C GLU A 542 -23.22 29.21 -9.23
N VAL A 543 -24.16 28.53 -8.56
CA VAL A 543 -23.97 27.19 -7.97
C VAL A 543 -23.76 26.11 -9.04
N ILE A 544 -24.50 26.17 -10.15
CA ILE A 544 -24.34 25.30 -11.32
C ILE A 544 -23.01 25.55 -11.99
N GLU A 545 -22.58 26.79 -12.17
CA GLU A 545 -21.28 27.13 -12.77
C GLU A 545 -20.10 26.72 -11.86
N LYS A 546 -20.25 26.82 -10.53
CA LYS A 546 -19.30 26.25 -9.55
C LYS A 546 -19.24 24.72 -9.65
N LYS A 547 -20.39 24.03 -9.63
CA LYS A 547 -20.50 22.56 -9.80
C LYS A 547 -19.94 22.10 -11.15
N ARG A 548 -20.20 22.84 -12.23
CA ARG A 548 -19.67 22.58 -13.57
C ARG A 548 -18.15 22.68 -13.60
N LYS A 549 -17.56 23.73 -13.03
CA LYS A 549 -16.10 23.88 -12.95
C LYS A 549 -15.45 22.81 -12.07
N ALA A 550 -16.10 22.38 -11.00
CA ALA A 550 -15.67 21.21 -10.23
C ALA A 550 -15.74 19.92 -11.07
N LEU A 551 -16.81 19.72 -11.84
CA LEU A 551 -16.98 18.56 -12.74
C LEU A 551 -15.96 18.54 -13.88
N GLU A 552 -15.71 19.67 -14.56
CA GLU A 552 -14.71 19.79 -15.63
C GLU A 552 -13.30 19.50 -15.09
N ARG A 553 -12.96 20.00 -13.89
CA ARG A 553 -11.71 19.64 -13.18
C ARG A 553 -11.66 18.16 -12.78
N ALA A 554 -12.77 17.57 -12.31
CA ALA A 554 -12.84 16.14 -11.99
C ALA A 554 -12.69 15.27 -13.26
N LEU A 555 -13.21 15.73 -14.40
CA LEU A 555 -13.03 15.10 -15.70
C LEU A 555 -11.56 15.18 -16.13
N GLN A 556 -10.94 16.36 -16.09
CA GLN A 556 -9.51 16.53 -16.35
C GLN A 556 -8.65 15.67 -15.43
N ARG A 557 -9.01 15.52 -14.15
CA ARG A 557 -8.31 14.60 -13.22
C ARG A 557 -8.46 13.14 -13.64
N LYS A 558 -9.62 12.69 -14.16
CA LYS A 558 -9.75 11.36 -14.79
C LYS A 558 -8.92 11.23 -16.07
N THR A 559 -8.89 12.23 -16.94
CA THR A 559 -8.12 12.22 -18.20
C THR A 559 -6.60 12.21 -17.96
N VAL A 560 -6.10 13.03 -17.02
CA VAL A 560 -4.68 13.05 -16.63
C VAL A 560 -4.30 11.75 -15.91
N LYS A 561 -5.20 11.15 -15.12
CA LYS A 561 -4.99 9.82 -14.52
C LYS A 561 -4.95 8.70 -15.57
N TRP A 562 -5.54 8.88 -16.74
CA TRP A 562 -5.41 8.00 -17.91
C TRP A 562 -4.13 8.24 -18.74
N GLN A 563 -3.45 9.38 -18.56
CA GLN A 563 -2.22 9.73 -19.29
C GLN A 563 -0.93 9.54 -18.46
N ARG A 564 -1.03 9.22 -17.16
CA ARG A 564 0.13 8.79 -16.37
C ARG A 564 0.42 7.31 -16.63
N THR A 565 1.64 7.00 -17.05
CA THR A 565 2.15 5.62 -17.13
C THR A 565 2.11 4.95 -15.75
N PRO A 566 1.71 3.67 -15.66
CA PRO A 566 1.46 3.00 -14.38
C PRO A 566 2.75 2.50 -13.71
N GLU A 567 3.60 3.42 -13.25
CA GLU A 567 4.44 3.14 -12.09
C GLU A 567 3.56 3.26 -10.84
N GLU A 568 3.06 2.14 -10.33
CA GLU A 568 2.30 2.10 -9.09
C GLU A 568 3.22 2.40 -7.88
N THR A 569 3.48 3.68 -7.63
CA THR A 569 4.03 4.15 -6.35
C THR A 569 2.99 3.92 -5.25
N LYS A 570 2.97 2.69 -4.74
CA LYS A 570 2.17 2.25 -3.59
C LYS A 570 2.41 3.20 -2.43
N LEU A 571 1.40 4.00 -2.10
CA LEU A 571 1.39 4.90 -0.96
C LEU A 571 1.66 4.09 0.33
N GLU A 572 2.82 4.33 0.94
CA GLU A 572 3.12 3.86 2.29
C GLU A 572 2.80 5.00 3.26
N SER A 573 2.00 4.77 4.30
CA SER A 573 1.68 5.81 5.30
C SER A 573 2.91 6.49 5.92
N GLY A 574 4.05 5.80 5.99
CA GLY A 574 5.31 6.35 6.50
C GLY A 574 6.22 6.99 5.44
N THR A 575 5.87 6.94 4.15
CA THR A 575 6.64 7.56 3.05
C THR A 575 5.83 8.62 2.29
N GLY A 576 4.51 8.46 2.19
CA GLY A 576 3.71 9.07 1.13
C GLY A 576 4.06 8.44 -0.22
N THR A 577 4.05 9.25 -1.28
CA THR A 577 4.73 8.95 -2.56
C THR A 577 6.25 9.03 -2.44
N GLY A 578 6.74 9.65 -1.36
CA GLY A 578 8.13 9.98 -1.11
C GLY A 578 8.57 11.30 -1.71
N ARG A 579 7.68 12.02 -2.42
CA ARG A 579 7.97 13.32 -3.06
C ARG A 579 7.34 14.50 -2.31
N GLU A 580 6.75 14.24 -1.16
CA GLU A 580 5.98 15.21 -0.38
C GLU A 580 6.79 16.44 0.02
N ILE A 581 6.10 17.58 0.01
CA ILE A 581 6.53 18.84 0.60
C ILE A 581 5.34 19.29 1.46
N VAL A 582 5.51 19.20 2.77
CA VAL A 582 4.47 19.48 3.76
C VAL A 582 4.49 20.97 4.09
N PHE A 583 3.31 21.55 4.28
CA PHE A 583 3.13 22.90 4.78
C PHE A 583 2.35 22.85 6.10
N GLN A 584 2.91 23.37 7.18
CA GLN A 584 2.13 23.59 8.40
C GLN A 584 1.18 24.76 8.14
N GLY A 585 -0.11 24.45 8.00
CA GLY A 585 -1.16 25.38 7.64
C GLY A 585 -1.70 26.21 8.80
N PHE A 586 -0.92 26.45 9.86
CA PHE A 586 -1.31 27.23 11.04
C PHE A 586 -0.10 27.68 11.87
N ASN A 587 -0.34 28.62 12.78
CA ASN A 587 0.59 29.05 13.82
C ASN A 587 -0.14 29.13 15.18
N TRP A 588 0.54 29.52 16.26
CA TRP A 588 -0.05 29.48 17.62
C TRP A 588 -1.17 30.52 17.87
N GLU A 589 -1.33 31.48 16.97
CA GLU A 589 -2.32 32.56 17.02
C GLU A 589 -3.49 32.34 16.04
N SER A 590 -3.42 31.32 15.17
CA SER A 590 -4.41 31.03 14.12
C SER A 590 -5.85 30.91 14.62
N TRP A 591 -6.06 30.39 15.85
CA TRP A 591 -7.37 30.26 16.51
C TRP A 591 -8.08 31.60 16.80
N ARG A 592 -7.38 32.74 16.67
CA ARG A 592 -7.97 34.07 16.86
C ARG A 592 -8.63 34.63 15.60
N ARG A 593 -8.75 33.83 14.54
CA ARG A 593 -9.28 34.19 13.23
C ARG A 593 -10.23 33.11 12.71
N GLN A 594 -11.00 33.39 11.66
CA GLN A 594 -11.78 32.36 10.94
C GLN A 594 -10.85 31.50 10.09
N TRP A 595 -10.10 30.62 10.75
CA TRP A 595 -8.89 30.04 10.19
C TRP A 595 -9.14 29.14 8.98
N TYR A 596 -10.19 28.31 9.02
CA TYR A 596 -10.51 27.44 7.88
C TYR A 596 -10.87 28.24 6.61
N LEU A 597 -11.51 29.42 6.75
CA LEU A 597 -11.76 30.32 5.61
C LEU A 597 -10.47 30.99 5.10
N GLU A 598 -9.60 31.47 6.00
CA GLU A 598 -8.29 32.01 5.63
C GLU A 598 -7.41 30.96 4.94
N LEU A 599 -7.44 29.71 5.41
CA LEU A 599 -6.63 28.60 4.88
C LEU A 599 -7.17 28.09 3.54
N ALA A 600 -8.49 27.95 3.39
CA ALA A 600 -9.14 27.56 2.12
C ALA A 600 -8.75 28.53 0.98
N SER A 601 -8.77 29.84 1.27
CA SER A 601 -8.39 30.89 0.29
C SER A 601 -6.96 30.75 -0.26
N LYS A 602 -6.10 29.97 0.41
CA LYS A 602 -4.68 29.78 0.07
C LYS A 602 -4.41 28.47 -0.67
N ALA A 603 -5.36 27.54 -0.75
CA ALA A 603 -5.16 26.20 -1.34
C ALA A 603 -4.55 26.26 -2.76
N ALA A 604 -5.13 27.07 -3.65
CA ALA A 604 -4.67 27.23 -5.03
C ALA A 604 -3.25 27.86 -5.11
N ASP A 605 -2.88 28.67 -4.13
CA ASP A 605 -1.57 29.31 -4.07
C ASP A 605 -0.49 28.34 -3.55
N LEU A 606 -0.82 27.55 -2.53
CA LEU A 606 0.04 26.49 -1.99
C LEU A 606 0.37 25.44 -3.05
N SER A 607 -0.66 24.91 -3.74
CA SER A 607 -0.51 23.93 -4.83
C SER A 607 0.34 24.46 -5.98
N ARG A 608 0.08 25.70 -6.42
CA ARG A 608 0.90 26.39 -7.44
C ARG A 608 2.38 26.49 -7.03
N CYS A 609 2.66 26.76 -5.76
CA CYS A 609 4.03 26.82 -5.23
C CYS A 609 4.70 25.44 -5.13
N GLY A 610 3.99 24.33 -5.36
CA GLY A 610 4.53 22.97 -5.38
C GLY A 610 4.51 22.24 -4.04
N ILE A 611 3.77 22.76 -3.06
CA ILE A 611 3.42 22.04 -1.83
C ILE A 611 2.47 20.89 -2.20
N THR A 612 2.55 19.77 -1.48
CA THR A 612 1.74 18.56 -1.76
C THR A 612 0.75 18.23 -0.65
N SER A 613 0.99 18.75 0.56
CA SER A 613 0.29 18.31 1.77
C SER A 613 0.22 19.45 2.78
N VAL A 614 -0.94 19.66 3.38
CA VAL A 614 -1.17 20.71 4.38
C VAL A 614 -1.48 20.06 5.71
N TRP A 615 -0.68 20.37 6.74
CA TRP A 615 -0.95 19.99 8.12
C TRP A 615 -1.86 21.04 8.77
N PHE A 616 -3.08 20.62 9.08
CA PHE A 616 -4.12 21.41 9.76
C PHE A 616 -3.90 21.40 11.28
N PRO A 617 -4.38 22.42 12.02
CA PRO A 617 -4.40 22.37 13.49
C PRO A 617 -5.36 21.28 14.00
N PRO A 618 -5.35 20.94 15.32
CA PRO A 618 -6.26 19.96 15.87
C PRO A 618 -7.72 20.42 15.67
N PRO A 619 -8.56 19.64 14.97
CA PRO A 619 -9.88 20.09 14.55
C PRO A 619 -10.94 20.02 15.67
N THR A 620 -10.59 19.42 16.80
CA THR A 620 -11.49 19.04 17.88
C THR A 620 -11.77 20.19 18.86
N GLU A 621 -12.99 20.23 19.40
CA GLU A 621 -13.34 21.08 20.54
C GLU A 621 -12.45 20.80 21.76
N SER A 622 -12.00 21.86 22.42
CA SER A 622 -10.81 21.79 23.27
C SER A 622 -10.81 22.88 24.34
N VAL A 623 -10.37 22.53 25.55
CA VAL A 623 -10.29 23.45 26.70
C VAL A 623 -9.26 24.57 26.47
N ALA A 624 -8.21 24.28 25.70
CA ALA A 624 -7.28 25.27 25.18
C ALA A 624 -7.66 25.58 23.72
N PRO A 625 -7.87 26.85 23.34
CA PRO A 625 -8.39 27.20 22.01
C PRO A 625 -7.46 26.81 20.85
N GLN A 626 -6.18 26.50 21.14
CA GLN A 626 -5.24 25.96 20.16
C GLN A 626 -5.52 24.49 19.77
N GLY A 627 -6.40 23.77 20.47
CA GLY A 627 -6.78 22.39 20.16
C GLY A 627 -6.12 21.32 21.04
N TYR A 628 -4.96 21.60 21.65
CA TYR A 628 -4.11 20.64 22.37
C TYR A 628 -4.59 20.19 23.79
N MET A 629 -5.85 20.47 24.15
CA MET A 629 -6.52 19.92 25.35
C MET A 629 -7.94 19.41 25.03
N PRO A 630 -8.09 18.45 24.10
CA PRO A 630 -9.36 18.12 23.45
C PRO A 630 -10.39 17.50 24.41
N SER A 631 -11.68 17.84 24.25
CA SER A 631 -12.78 17.36 25.11
C SER A 631 -13.63 16.29 24.41
N ASP A 632 -14.53 16.64 23.49
CA ASP A 632 -15.28 15.65 22.68
C ASP A 632 -14.64 15.47 21.30
N LEU A 633 -13.99 14.33 21.10
CA LEU A 633 -13.32 14.00 19.84
C LEU A 633 -14.25 14.10 18.61
N TYR A 634 -15.54 13.83 18.76
CA TYR A 634 -16.51 13.92 17.67
C TYR A 634 -17.09 15.33 17.43
N ASN A 635 -16.82 16.30 18.31
CA ASN A 635 -17.19 17.69 18.10
C ASN A 635 -16.02 18.44 17.43
N LEU A 636 -16.17 18.81 16.16
CA LEU A 636 -15.13 19.54 15.40
C LEU A 636 -15.44 21.05 15.24
N ASN A 637 -16.35 21.57 16.06
CA ASN A 637 -16.57 23.01 16.18
C ASN A 637 -15.53 23.55 17.16
N SER A 638 -14.39 23.96 16.60
CA SER A 638 -13.21 24.43 17.33
C SER A 638 -13.08 25.95 17.23
N ALA A 639 -12.10 26.54 17.91
CA ALA A 639 -11.81 27.97 17.77
C ALA A 639 -11.30 28.36 16.36
N TYR A 640 -10.90 27.38 15.52
CA TYR A 640 -10.48 27.59 14.14
C TYR A 640 -11.64 27.72 13.14
N GLY A 641 -12.85 27.28 13.52
CA GLY A 641 -14.07 27.30 12.69
C GLY A 641 -15.00 26.10 12.94
N SER A 642 -16.12 26.07 12.23
CA SER A 642 -17.13 24.98 12.32
C SER A 642 -16.73 23.72 11.55
N LEU A 643 -17.46 22.63 11.77
CA LEU A 643 -17.33 21.39 11.00
C LEU A 643 -17.52 21.61 9.48
N GLU A 644 -18.45 22.49 9.10
CA GLU A 644 -18.77 22.81 7.70
C GLU A 644 -17.66 23.65 7.06
N GLU A 645 -17.12 24.63 7.79
CA GLU A 645 -15.96 25.42 7.35
C GLU A 645 -14.71 24.53 7.19
N LEU A 646 -14.50 23.58 8.12
CA LEU A 646 -13.42 22.59 8.04
C LEU A 646 -13.57 21.70 6.79
N LYS A 647 -14.75 21.11 6.57
CA LYS A 647 -15.02 20.26 5.40
C LYS A 647 -14.85 21.03 4.08
N SER A 648 -15.34 22.26 4.01
CA SER A 648 -15.17 23.11 2.83
C SER A 648 -13.70 23.48 2.58
N CYS A 649 -12.91 23.70 3.64
CA CYS A 649 -11.47 23.91 3.51
C CYS A 649 -10.73 22.65 3.03
N ILE A 650 -11.12 21.46 3.51
CA ILE A 650 -10.56 20.18 3.05
C ILE A 650 -10.93 19.94 1.58
N GLU A 651 -12.20 20.14 1.20
CA GLU A 651 -12.65 20.01 -0.19
C GLU A 651 -11.88 20.95 -1.14
N GLU A 652 -11.59 22.19 -0.73
CA GLU A 652 -10.80 23.10 -1.56
C GLU A 652 -9.30 22.77 -1.58
N MET A 653 -8.73 22.14 -0.54
CA MET A 653 -7.39 21.52 -0.65
C MET A 653 -7.41 20.38 -1.67
N HIS A 654 -8.41 19.50 -1.59
CA HIS A 654 -8.61 18.41 -2.54
C HIS A 654 -8.83 18.92 -3.96
N ASN A 655 -9.52 20.04 -4.18
CA ASN A 655 -9.71 20.66 -5.51
C ASN A 655 -8.41 21.13 -6.17
N GLN A 656 -7.35 21.31 -5.39
CA GLN A 656 -6.02 21.75 -5.82
C GLN A 656 -4.99 20.61 -5.73
N ASP A 657 -5.46 19.36 -5.59
CA ASP A 657 -4.67 18.13 -5.42
C ASP A 657 -3.68 18.16 -4.23
N LEU A 658 -4.05 18.86 -3.14
CA LEU A 658 -3.33 18.88 -1.86
C LEU A 658 -3.92 17.87 -0.87
N LEU A 659 -3.06 17.10 -0.20
CA LEU A 659 -3.47 16.19 0.88
C LEU A 659 -3.71 16.96 2.19
N ALA A 660 -4.84 16.71 2.86
CA ALA A 660 -5.17 17.27 4.16
C ALA A 660 -4.68 16.34 5.30
N LEU A 661 -3.72 16.80 6.10
CA LEU A 661 -3.21 16.07 7.26
C LEU A 661 -3.78 16.68 8.54
N GLY A 662 -4.60 15.92 9.28
CA GLY A 662 -5.18 16.37 10.55
C GLY A 662 -4.20 16.17 11.71
N ASP A 663 -4.08 17.15 12.60
CA ASP A 663 -3.41 16.98 13.88
C ASP A 663 -4.33 16.19 14.84
N VAL A 664 -3.83 15.09 15.39
CA VAL A 664 -4.61 14.20 16.27
C VAL A 664 -3.95 14.05 17.63
N VAL A 665 -4.58 14.66 18.62
CA VAL A 665 -4.15 14.68 20.03
C VAL A 665 -4.75 13.48 20.74
N LEU A 666 -3.94 12.44 20.91
CA LEU A 666 -4.38 11.12 21.37
C LEU A 666 -3.93 10.77 22.81
N ASN A 667 -2.77 11.27 23.24
CA ASN A 667 -2.16 10.90 24.53
C ASN A 667 -3.02 11.31 25.74
N HIS A 668 -3.65 12.48 25.68
CA HIS A 668 -4.36 13.09 26.79
C HIS A 668 -5.65 13.76 26.31
N ARG A 669 -6.64 13.83 27.19
CA ARG A 669 -7.98 14.31 26.86
C ARG A 669 -8.66 14.93 28.08
N CYS A 670 -9.47 15.96 27.89
CA CYS A 670 -10.20 16.62 28.98
C CYS A 670 -11.54 15.93 29.29
N ALA A 671 -11.75 15.63 30.57
CA ALA A 671 -13.02 15.12 31.08
C ALA A 671 -14.10 16.22 31.11
N HIS A 672 -15.34 15.84 30.83
CA HIS A 672 -16.49 16.77 30.82
C HIS A 672 -17.15 16.94 32.19
N LYS A 673 -16.91 15.99 33.12
CA LYS A 673 -17.56 15.94 34.43
C LYS A 673 -16.56 15.51 35.50
N GLN A 674 -16.80 15.99 36.71
CA GLN A 674 -16.10 15.53 37.90
C GLN A 674 -16.74 14.24 38.42
N SER A 675 -15.94 13.29 38.91
CA SER A 675 -16.43 12.22 39.80
C SER A 675 -16.80 12.79 41.19
N PRO A 676 -17.55 12.04 42.05
CA PRO A 676 -18.07 12.57 43.32
C PRO A 676 -17.03 13.06 44.36
N ASN A 677 -15.74 12.82 44.11
CA ASN A 677 -14.59 13.32 44.87
C ASN A 677 -14.02 14.66 44.32
N GLY A 678 -14.64 15.27 43.30
CA GLY A 678 -14.22 16.53 42.68
C GLY A 678 -13.20 16.42 41.55
N VAL A 679 -12.83 15.21 41.13
CA VAL A 679 -11.76 14.97 40.15
C VAL A 679 -12.30 14.90 38.71
N TRP A 680 -11.70 15.63 37.77
CA TRP A 680 -12.07 15.66 36.36
C TRP A 680 -11.61 14.40 35.62
N ASN A 681 -12.43 13.34 35.63
CA ASN A 681 -12.08 12.03 35.06
C ASN A 681 -13.25 11.27 34.39
N ILE A 682 -14.41 11.92 34.20
CA ILE A 682 -15.55 11.37 33.45
C ILE A 682 -15.67 12.10 32.11
N PHE A 683 -15.47 11.37 31.01
CA PHE A 683 -15.56 11.92 29.66
C PHE A 683 -17.01 12.02 29.17
N GLY A 684 -17.24 12.89 28.20
CA GLY A 684 -18.53 13.03 27.51
C GLY A 684 -18.41 12.78 26.01
N GLY A 685 -19.41 13.28 25.29
CA GLY A 685 -19.53 13.06 23.86
C GLY A 685 -19.90 11.64 23.48
N LYS A 686 -19.59 11.27 22.24
CA LYS A 686 -19.78 9.89 21.73
C LYS A 686 -18.79 8.89 22.36
N LEU A 687 -17.70 9.38 22.95
CA LEU A 687 -16.67 8.59 23.65
C LEU A 687 -16.72 8.86 25.16
N ALA A 688 -17.86 8.57 25.79
CA ALA A 688 -18.14 8.83 27.19
C ALA A 688 -17.51 7.77 28.13
N TRP A 689 -16.18 7.65 28.10
CA TRP A 689 -15.41 6.78 28.99
C TRP A 689 -15.40 7.29 30.45
N GLY A 690 -15.16 6.40 31.42
CA GLY A 690 -14.88 6.76 32.81
C GLY A 690 -13.38 6.63 33.17
N PRO A 691 -13.05 6.65 34.48
CA PRO A 691 -11.66 6.65 34.95
C PRO A 691 -10.83 5.43 34.56
N GLU A 692 -11.47 4.31 34.18
CA GLU A 692 -10.85 3.11 33.61
C GLU A 692 -10.18 3.31 32.24
N ALA A 693 -10.44 4.43 31.56
CA ALA A 693 -9.71 4.85 30.35
C ALA A 693 -8.51 5.78 30.66
N ILE A 694 -8.24 6.08 31.93
CA ILE A 694 -7.16 6.97 32.38
C ILE A 694 -6.10 6.13 33.10
N VAL A 695 -4.83 6.40 32.82
CA VAL A 695 -3.69 5.70 33.44
C VAL A 695 -3.66 5.89 34.96
N CYS A 696 -3.29 4.85 35.71
CA CYS A 696 -3.35 4.88 37.18
C CYS A 696 -2.14 5.48 37.89
N ASP A 697 -1.07 5.80 37.15
CA ASP A 697 0.17 6.42 37.64
C ASP A 697 0.18 7.96 37.58
N ASP A 698 -0.87 8.59 37.03
CA ASP A 698 -1.12 10.02 37.22
C ASP A 698 -2.08 10.27 38.41
N PRO A 699 -1.56 10.68 39.59
CA PRO A 699 -2.38 10.83 40.79
C PRO A 699 -3.37 12.00 40.72
N ASN A 700 -3.20 12.93 39.78
CA ASN A 700 -4.03 14.14 39.69
C ASN A 700 -5.45 13.82 39.20
N PHE A 701 -5.58 12.82 38.33
CA PHE A 701 -6.86 12.44 37.69
C PHE A 701 -7.46 11.14 38.24
N GLN A 702 -6.72 10.41 39.09
CA GLN A 702 -7.18 9.20 39.79
C GLN A 702 -7.71 8.13 38.82
N GLY A 703 -6.91 7.84 37.78
CA GLY A 703 -7.22 6.82 36.79
C GLY A 703 -7.27 5.41 37.37
N ARG A 704 -7.96 4.51 36.66
CA ARG A 704 -8.19 3.10 37.02
C ARG A 704 -7.77 2.13 35.92
N GLY A 705 -7.16 2.64 34.85
CA GLY A 705 -6.51 1.82 33.83
C GLY A 705 -5.17 1.25 34.33
N ASN A 706 -4.38 0.76 33.39
CA ASN A 706 -2.99 0.34 33.63
C ASN A 706 -2.07 1.56 33.79
N PRO A 707 -0.80 1.37 34.21
CA PRO A 707 0.21 2.43 34.18
C PRO A 707 0.49 2.91 32.75
N SER A 708 1.01 4.13 32.61
CA SER A 708 1.35 4.71 31.32
C SER A 708 2.36 3.87 30.53
N SER A 709 2.24 3.95 29.20
CA SER A 709 3.20 3.33 28.26
C SER A 709 4.28 4.30 27.76
N GLY A 710 4.30 5.52 28.31
CA GLY A 710 5.24 6.60 28.01
C GLY A 710 5.07 7.79 28.96
N ASP A 711 5.51 8.97 28.54
CA ASP A 711 5.48 10.21 29.33
C ASP A 711 4.07 10.70 29.73
N ILE A 712 3.95 11.28 30.93
CA ILE A 712 2.70 11.84 31.46
C ILE A 712 2.61 13.35 31.13
N PHE A 713 1.54 13.76 30.44
CA PHE A 713 1.18 15.17 30.27
C PHE A 713 0.33 15.65 31.46
N HIS A 714 0.97 16.28 32.45
CA HIS A 714 0.33 16.56 33.75
C HIS A 714 -0.87 17.54 33.76
N ALA A 715 -1.18 18.21 32.65
CA ALA A 715 -2.26 19.21 32.60
C ALA A 715 -3.63 18.64 32.16
N ALA A 716 -3.71 17.37 31.73
CA ALA A 716 -4.97 16.71 31.39
C ALA A 716 -4.88 15.19 31.63
N PRO A 717 -6.01 14.49 31.85
CA PRO A 717 -6.04 13.03 31.95
C PRO A 717 -5.31 12.32 30.81
N ASN A 718 -4.32 11.50 31.15
CA ASN A 718 -3.54 10.69 30.22
C ASN A 718 -4.26 9.36 29.94
N ILE A 719 -4.36 8.97 28.66
CA ILE A 719 -5.26 7.92 28.17
C ILE A 719 -4.58 6.54 28.18
N ASP A 720 -5.25 5.56 28.76
CA ASP A 720 -4.79 4.17 28.78
C ASP A 720 -5.05 3.48 27.43
N HIS A 721 -4.14 3.69 26.48
CA HIS A 721 -4.11 3.00 25.19
C HIS A 721 -3.90 1.48 25.28
N SER A 722 -3.61 0.91 26.46
CA SER A 722 -3.55 -0.55 26.64
C SER A 722 -4.95 -1.19 26.71
N GLN A 723 -6.01 -0.42 26.98
CA GLN A 723 -7.40 -0.90 26.91
C GLN A 723 -7.86 -1.12 25.47
N GLU A 724 -8.43 -2.30 25.19
CA GLU A 724 -8.96 -2.62 23.86
C GLU A 724 -10.13 -1.70 23.46
N PHE A 725 -11.01 -1.32 24.40
CA PHE A 725 -12.13 -0.44 24.07
C PHE A 725 -11.67 0.97 23.65
N VAL A 726 -10.68 1.54 24.33
CA VAL A 726 -10.02 2.80 23.96
C VAL A 726 -9.43 2.70 22.55
N ARG A 727 -8.70 1.60 22.25
CA ARG A 727 -8.14 1.41 20.90
C ARG A 727 -9.22 1.28 19.84
N GLN A 728 -10.27 0.50 20.08
CA GLN A 728 -11.38 0.34 19.13
C GLN A 728 -12.13 1.65 18.87
N ASP A 729 -12.32 2.47 19.90
CA ASP A 729 -12.98 3.77 19.76
C ASP A 729 -12.13 4.80 19.01
N ILE A 730 -10.82 4.86 19.28
CA ILE A 730 -9.88 5.70 18.51
C ILE A 730 -9.82 5.26 17.04
N LYS A 731 -9.80 3.94 16.76
CA LYS A 731 -9.86 3.39 15.39
C LYS A 731 -11.13 3.81 14.65
N LYS A 732 -12.30 3.82 15.32
CA LYS A 732 -13.57 4.31 14.75
C LYS A 732 -13.54 5.82 14.49
N TRP A 733 -12.92 6.59 15.38
CA TRP A 733 -12.82 8.05 15.26
C TRP A 733 -11.89 8.49 14.12
N LEU A 734 -10.70 7.90 14.00
CA LEU A 734 -9.78 8.17 12.89
C LEU A 734 -10.39 7.77 11.52
N ASN A 735 -11.12 6.66 11.46
CA ASN A 735 -11.86 6.28 10.26
C ASN A 735 -12.97 7.29 9.90
N TRP A 736 -13.66 7.85 10.90
CA TRP A 736 -14.67 8.89 10.69
C TRP A 736 -14.04 10.22 10.21
N LEU A 737 -12.93 10.66 10.82
CA LEU A 737 -12.17 11.83 10.33
C LEU A 737 -11.73 11.68 8.87
N ARG A 738 -11.36 10.47 8.46
CA ARG A 738 -10.94 10.18 7.09
C ARG A 738 -12.09 10.07 6.10
N ASN A 739 -13.11 9.28 6.44
CA ASN A 739 -14.16 8.88 5.50
C ASN A 739 -15.34 9.87 5.47
N ASP A 740 -15.66 10.52 6.60
CA ASP A 740 -16.80 11.44 6.73
C ASP A 740 -16.40 12.92 6.75
N VAL A 741 -15.18 13.25 7.19
CA VAL A 741 -14.65 14.63 7.25
C VAL A 741 -13.63 14.92 6.14
N GLY A 742 -12.91 13.91 5.65
CA GLY A 742 -12.07 13.99 4.44
C GLY A 742 -10.56 14.13 4.68
N PHE A 743 -10.05 13.94 5.90
CA PHE A 743 -8.60 13.96 6.13
C PHE A 743 -7.89 12.78 5.47
N ASP A 744 -6.83 13.04 4.69
CA ASP A 744 -6.02 12.02 4.03
C ASP A 744 -5.00 11.36 4.96
N GLY A 745 -4.58 12.04 6.03
CA GLY A 745 -3.52 11.56 6.90
C GLY A 745 -3.38 12.32 8.22
N TRP A 746 -2.36 11.97 9.01
CA TRP A 746 -2.25 12.35 10.42
C TRP A 746 -0.89 12.97 10.79
N ARG A 747 -0.89 14.10 11.50
CA ARG A 747 0.19 14.44 12.44
C ARG A 747 -0.24 13.96 13.82
N LEU A 748 0.56 13.10 14.43
CA LEU A 748 0.30 12.50 15.74
C LEU A 748 1.01 13.33 16.82
N ASP A 749 0.23 13.91 17.72
CA ASP A 749 0.73 14.71 18.83
C ASP A 749 1.43 13.87 19.91
N PHE A 750 2.45 14.44 20.55
CA PHE A 750 3.10 13.96 21.77
C PHE A 750 3.31 12.42 21.83
N VAL A 751 3.81 11.82 20.75
CA VAL A 751 3.91 10.34 20.63
C VAL A 751 5.02 9.70 21.48
N ARG A 752 5.66 10.47 22.36
CA ARG A 752 6.49 9.98 23.48
C ARG A 752 5.62 9.55 24.69
N GLY A 753 4.38 10.03 24.78
CA GLY A 753 3.45 9.71 25.86
C GLY A 753 2.87 8.29 25.84
N PHE A 754 2.85 7.64 24.67
CA PHE A 754 2.29 6.30 24.51
C PHE A 754 3.04 5.44 23.48
N SER A 755 2.92 4.11 23.62
CA SER A 755 3.66 3.15 22.79
C SER A 755 3.35 3.27 21.29
N GLY A 756 4.40 3.37 20.48
CA GLY A 756 4.31 3.33 19.01
C GLY A 756 3.68 2.05 18.44
N ALA A 757 3.55 0.98 19.24
CA ALA A 757 2.79 -0.20 18.86
C ALA A 757 1.29 0.09 18.70
N TYR A 758 0.72 0.99 19.51
CA TYR A 758 -0.68 1.42 19.36
C TYR A 758 -0.85 2.37 18.16
N VAL A 759 0.15 3.22 17.90
CA VAL A 759 0.23 4.04 16.68
C VAL A 759 0.19 3.18 15.42
N LYS A 760 0.88 2.03 15.42
CA LYS A 760 0.77 1.04 14.33
C LYS A 760 -0.67 0.61 14.11
N GLU A 761 -1.36 0.15 15.17
CA GLU A 761 -2.77 -0.28 15.08
C GLU A 761 -3.69 0.83 14.56
N TYR A 762 -3.44 2.09 14.93
CA TYR A 762 -4.22 3.24 14.46
C TYR A 762 -3.97 3.55 12.98
N ILE A 763 -2.72 3.47 12.51
CA ILE A 763 -2.36 3.68 11.10
C ILE A 763 -2.88 2.52 10.24
N GLU A 764 -2.69 1.27 10.66
CA GLU A 764 -3.20 0.10 9.92
C GLU A 764 -4.72 0.07 9.84
N ALA A 765 -5.43 0.50 10.89
CA ALA A 765 -6.89 0.56 10.91
C ALA A 765 -7.49 1.76 10.15
N SER A 766 -6.76 2.88 10.02
CA SER A 766 -7.25 4.08 9.30
C SER A 766 -6.69 4.26 7.89
N ASN A 767 -5.62 3.54 7.52
CA ASN A 767 -4.97 3.58 6.20
C ASN A 767 -4.75 5.02 5.64
N PRO A 768 -4.00 5.87 6.34
CA PRO A 768 -3.70 7.24 5.91
C PRO A 768 -2.68 7.27 4.78
N ALA A 769 -2.81 8.24 3.88
CA ALA A 769 -1.86 8.48 2.79
C ALA A 769 -0.48 8.89 3.30
N PHE A 770 -0.43 9.66 4.40
CA PHE A 770 0.81 10.03 5.10
C PHE A 770 0.60 10.18 6.61
N SER A 771 1.62 9.89 7.40
CA SER A 771 1.60 9.91 8.86
C SER A 771 2.94 10.40 9.42
N ILE A 772 2.88 11.35 10.37
CA ILE A 772 4.03 12.00 10.99
C ILE A 772 3.86 11.97 12.52
N GLY A 773 4.79 11.38 13.26
CA GLY A 773 4.84 11.42 14.72
C GLY A 773 5.75 12.51 15.28
N GLU A 774 5.28 13.25 16.28
CA GLU A 774 6.13 14.14 17.08
C GLU A 774 6.81 13.42 18.24
N TYR A 775 7.91 12.73 17.93
CA TYR A 775 8.82 12.23 18.95
C TYR A 775 9.87 13.32 19.26
N TRP A 776 9.46 14.34 20.02
CA TRP A 776 10.36 15.38 20.51
C TRP A 776 10.98 14.95 21.83
N ASP A 777 12.31 14.97 21.91
CA ASP A 777 13.04 14.74 23.15
C ASP A 777 14.23 15.70 23.33
N SER A 778 14.87 15.68 24.50
CA SER A 778 16.06 16.49 24.78
C SER A 778 17.31 15.95 24.08
N LEU A 779 17.99 16.85 23.36
CA LEU A 779 19.33 16.61 22.79
C LEU A 779 20.40 16.52 23.88
N ALA A 780 21.54 15.91 23.56
CA ALA A 780 22.71 15.86 24.44
C ALA A 780 23.48 17.19 24.43
N TYR A 781 23.85 17.67 25.61
CA TYR A 781 24.65 18.89 25.80
C TYR A 781 25.81 18.62 26.77
N GLU A 782 26.98 19.16 26.44
CA GLU A 782 28.21 19.07 27.24
C GLU A 782 28.73 20.48 27.53
N GLY A 783 28.91 20.82 28.81
CA GLY A 783 29.36 22.16 29.23
C GLY A 783 28.44 23.30 28.76
N GLY A 784 27.15 23.03 28.53
CA GLY A 784 26.18 23.98 27.98
C GLY A 784 26.19 24.12 26.45
N ASN A 785 27.09 23.43 25.74
CA ASN A 785 27.14 23.41 24.28
C ASN A 785 26.49 22.12 23.73
N LEU A 786 25.89 22.18 22.54
CA LEU A 786 25.33 20.99 21.90
C LEU A 786 26.44 19.96 21.61
N SER A 787 26.30 18.74 22.11
CA SER A 787 27.22 17.64 21.81
C SER A 787 27.25 17.35 20.31
N TYR A 788 28.42 17.01 19.76
CA TYR A 788 28.54 16.65 18.34
C TYR A 788 27.80 15.35 18.02
N ASN A 789 27.99 14.32 18.86
CA ASN A 789 27.27 13.07 18.70
C ASN A 789 25.85 13.21 19.28
N GLN A 790 24.84 13.01 18.41
CA GLN A 790 23.42 12.93 18.79
C GLN A 790 22.81 11.56 18.40
N ASP A 791 23.63 10.53 18.18
CA ASP A 791 23.20 9.17 17.82
C ASP A 791 22.17 8.63 18.80
N ALA A 792 22.39 8.84 20.11
CA ALA A 792 21.44 8.45 21.14
C ALA A 792 20.06 9.11 20.97
N HIS A 793 19.98 10.33 20.45
CA HIS A 793 18.72 11.05 20.21
C HIS A 793 18.03 10.53 18.92
N ARG A 794 18.75 10.48 17.78
CA ARG A 794 18.19 9.91 16.54
C ARG A 794 17.81 8.43 16.69
N GLN A 795 18.50 7.67 17.54
CA GLN A 795 18.14 6.30 17.88
C GLN A 795 16.81 6.19 18.61
N ARG A 796 16.44 7.14 19.50
CA ARG A 796 15.14 7.10 20.18
C ARG A 796 13.98 7.33 19.19
N ILE A 797 14.14 8.31 18.29
CA ILE A 797 13.18 8.53 17.19
C ILE A 797 13.09 7.30 16.27
N VAL A 798 14.23 6.73 15.86
CA VAL A 798 14.27 5.51 15.02
C VAL A 798 13.69 4.29 15.75
N ASN A 799 13.86 4.17 17.07
CA ASN A 799 13.22 3.11 17.86
C ASN A 799 11.69 3.27 17.89
N TRP A 800 11.18 4.50 18.02
CA TRP A 800 9.75 4.78 17.93
C TRP A 800 9.19 4.46 16.53
N ILE A 801 9.88 4.87 15.45
CA ILE A 801 9.50 4.53 14.07
C ILE A 801 9.44 2.99 13.90
N ASN A 802 10.43 2.26 14.41
CA ASN A 802 10.45 0.79 14.41
C ASN A 802 9.30 0.19 15.26
N ALA A 803 8.92 0.82 16.38
CA ALA A 803 7.77 0.38 17.18
C ALA A 803 6.43 0.54 16.44
N THR A 804 6.30 1.52 15.54
CA THR A 804 5.16 1.59 14.60
C THR A 804 5.21 0.52 13.49
N GLY A 805 6.26 -0.32 13.44
CA GLY A 805 6.55 -1.22 12.32
C GLY A 805 7.04 -0.48 11.06
N GLY A 806 7.51 0.76 11.18
CA GLY A 806 7.85 1.62 10.05
C GLY A 806 6.62 2.13 9.27
N SER A 807 5.44 2.15 9.89
CA SER A 807 4.19 2.64 9.29
C SER A 807 3.99 4.15 9.41
N SER A 808 4.66 4.81 10.37
CA SER A 808 4.69 6.27 10.51
C SER A 808 6.08 6.84 10.22
N SER A 809 6.15 8.06 9.69
CA SER A 809 7.36 8.90 9.73
C SER A 809 7.45 9.65 11.06
N ALA A 810 8.56 10.33 11.36
CA ALA A 810 8.66 11.21 12.52
C ALA A 810 9.41 12.49 12.19
N PHE A 811 9.12 13.56 12.95
CA PHE A 811 9.86 14.82 12.86
C PHE A 811 11.35 14.61 13.21
N ASP A 812 12.26 15.05 12.34
CA ASP A 812 13.71 15.00 12.56
C ASP A 812 14.18 16.17 13.43
N VAL A 813 13.74 16.13 14.69
CA VAL A 813 14.14 17.05 15.76
C VAL A 813 15.67 17.08 15.94
N THR A 814 16.35 15.97 15.60
CA THR A 814 17.82 15.89 15.59
C THR A 814 18.42 16.84 14.55
N THR A 815 17.95 16.80 13.30
CA THR A 815 18.38 17.73 12.25
C THR A 815 18.08 19.18 12.65
N LYS A 816 16.87 19.48 13.15
CA LYS A 816 16.47 20.83 13.63
C LYS A 816 17.51 21.42 14.60
N GLY A 817 17.88 20.70 15.65
CA GLY A 817 18.80 21.21 16.67
C GLY A 817 20.26 21.27 16.26
N ILE A 818 20.72 20.30 15.45
CA ILE A 818 22.07 20.34 14.89
C ILE A 818 22.20 21.51 13.92
N LEU A 819 21.23 21.72 13.03
CA LEU A 819 21.25 22.78 12.03
C LEU A 819 21.20 24.18 12.67
N HIS A 820 20.43 24.36 13.76
CA HIS A 820 20.47 25.57 14.59
C HIS A 820 21.90 25.90 15.07
N SER A 821 22.72 24.90 15.40
CA SER A 821 24.11 25.12 15.81
C SER A 821 25.05 25.27 14.60
N ALA A 822 24.88 24.45 13.56
CA ALA A 822 25.80 24.36 12.43
C ALA A 822 25.88 25.64 11.59
N LEU A 823 24.77 26.36 11.42
CA LEU A 823 24.73 27.60 10.63
C LEU A 823 25.43 28.80 11.30
N HIS A 824 25.99 28.62 12.50
CA HIS A 824 26.90 29.55 13.17
C HIS A 824 28.38 29.18 12.90
N ASN A 825 28.71 28.91 11.64
CA ASN A 825 30.04 28.50 11.18
C ASN A 825 30.58 27.24 11.89
N GLN A 826 29.72 26.24 12.09
CA GLN A 826 30.07 24.93 12.66
C GLN A 826 29.55 23.81 11.74
N TYR A 827 29.75 23.97 10.42
CA TYR A 827 29.15 23.10 9.41
C TYR A 827 29.70 21.66 9.44
N TRP A 828 30.85 21.42 10.07
CA TRP A 828 31.35 20.09 10.45
C TRP A 828 30.36 19.27 11.29
N ARG A 829 29.36 19.89 11.93
CA ARG A 829 28.27 19.18 12.62
C ARG A 829 27.27 18.49 11.68
N LEU A 830 27.31 18.77 10.37
CA LEU A 830 26.37 18.24 9.37
C LEU A 830 26.84 16.92 8.71
N ILE A 831 27.99 16.40 9.14
CA ILE A 831 28.54 15.09 8.76
C ILE A 831 28.75 14.25 10.03
N ASP A 832 28.48 12.96 9.97
CA ASP A 832 28.75 11.99 11.04
C ASP A 832 30.04 11.20 10.77
N PRO A 833 30.57 10.43 11.75
CA PRO A 833 31.81 9.67 11.56
C PRO A 833 31.73 8.53 10.51
N GLN A 834 30.58 8.34 9.87
CA GLN A 834 30.37 7.40 8.76
C GLN A 834 30.12 8.13 7.42
N GLY A 835 30.29 9.46 7.37
CA GLY A 835 30.15 10.27 6.16
C GLY A 835 28.72 10.64 5.80
N LYS A 836 27.75 10.46 6.71
CA LYS A 836 26.32 10.71 6.48
C LYS A 836 25.85 11.96 7.21
N PRO A 837 24.63 12.49 6.92
CA PRO A 837 24.02 13.51 7.76
C PRO A 837 23.83 13.03 9.20
N THR A 838 23.95 13.95 10.17
CA THR A 838 23.90 13.65 11.62
C THR A 838 22.49 13.51 12.22
N GLY A 839 21.43 13.82 11.47
CA GLY A 839 20.04 13.65 11.91
C GLY A 839 19.48 12.24 11.68
N VAL A 840 18.17 12.08 11.91
CA VAL A 840 17.41 10.85 11.54
C VAL A 840 17.50 10.60 10.03
N MET A 841 17.55 11.68 9.23
CA MET A 841 17.76 11.62 7.79
C MET A 841 19.02 10.85 7.36
N GLY A 842 20.07 10.76 8.19
CA GLY A 842 21.27 9.98 7.87
C GLY A 842 21.10 8.48 8.04
N TRP A 843 20.08 8.04 8.77
CA TRP A 843 19.83 6.63 9.08
C TRP A 843 18.58 6.08 8.38
N TRP A 844 17.49 6.85 8.37
CA TRP A 844 16.23 6.44 7.73
C TRP A 844 15.54 7.63 7.03
N PRO A 845 16.09 8.13 5.91
CA PRO A 845 15.59 9.35 5.26
C PRO A 845 14.14 9.21 4.76
N SER A 846 13.68 8.00 4.40
CA SER A 846 12.28 7.76 4.04
C SER A 846 11.28 7.91 5.20
N ARG A 847 11.74 8.14 6.43
CA ARG A 847 10.93 8.31 7.64
C ARG A 847 11.27 9.59 8.41
N ALA A 848 12.16 10.42 7.87
CA ALA A 848 12.62 11.66 8.48
C ALA A 848 11.85 12.86 7.90
N VAL A 849 11.06 13.54 8.72
CA VAL A 849 10.33 14.76 8.36
C VAL A 849 11.09 15.98 8.86
N THR A 850 11.76 16.69 7.95
CA THR A 850 12.71 17.77 8.28
C THR A 850 12.01 19.13 8.36
N PHE A 851 12.32 19.93 9.38
CA PHE A 851 11.66 21.22 9.63
C PHE A 851 12.62 22.23 10.29
N LEU A 852 12.28 23.52 10.23
CA LEU A 852 13.05 24.60 10.89
C LEU A 852 12.33 25.18 12.12
N GLU A 853 11.02 25.38 12.03
CA GLU A 853 10.13 25.76 13.12
C GLU A 853 8.79 25.05 12.95
N ASN A 854 8.08 24.90 14.07
CA ASN A 854 6.68 24.54 14.16
C ASN A 854 5.98 25.56 15.09
N HIS A 855 4.74 25.31 15.50
CA HIS A 855 3.99 26.25 16.36
C HIS A 855 4.55 26.41 17.79
N ASP A 856 5.30 25.42 18.32
CA ASP A 856 5.90 25.50 19.66
C ASP A 856 7.31 26.07 19.65
N THR A 857 8.15 25.55 18.75
CA THR A 857 9.54 25.97 18.63
C THR A 857 9.62 27.42 18.15
N GLY A 858 8.76 27.79 17.20
CA GLY A 858 8.62 29.13 16.66
C GLY A 858 7.39 29.88 17.17
N SER A 859 6.79 30.69 16.28
CA SER A 859 5.56 31.44 16.52
C SER A 859 5.59 32.30 17.80
N THR A 860 4.47 32.41 18.53
CA THR A 860 4.37 33.15 19.80
C THR A 860 4.69 32.33 21.05
N GLN A 861 4.82 30.99 20.95
CA GLN A 861 5.40 30.18 22.02
C GLN A 861 6.91 30.43 22.15
N GLY A 862 7.64 30.31 21.03
CA GLY A 862 9.07 30.60 20.96
C GLY A 862 9.93 29.72 21.87
N HIS A 863 9.55 28.45 22.10
CA HIS A 863 10.29 27.55 22.98
C HIS A 863 11.70 27.22 22.47
N TRP A 864 11.92 27.24 21.15
CA TRP A 864 13.21 26.95 20.53
C TRP A 864 13.31 27.50 19.10
N PRO A 865 13.28 28.83 18.94
CA PRO A 865 13.20 29.47 17.62
C PRO A 865 14.46 29.20 16.79
N PHE A 866 14.32 29.21 15.48
CA PHE A 866 15.43 29.16 14.56
C PHE A 866 16.05 30.57 14.38
N PRO A 867 17.38 30.71 14.19
CA PRO A 867 17.97 32.01 13.95
C PRO A 867 17.38 32.66 12.69
N ARG A 868 16.70 33.81 12.84
CA ARG A 868 15.93 34.45 11.74
C ARG A 868 16.80 34.83 10.55
N ASP A 869 18.05 35.21 10.79
CA ASP A 869 19.07 35.52 9.79
C ASP A 869 19.61 34.27 9.04
N LYS A 870 19.29 33.07 9.53
CA LYS A 870 19.74 31.79 8.95
C LYS A 870 18.61 30.98 8.29
N LEU A 871 17.37 31.49 8.27
CA LEU A 871 16.22 30.78 7.71
C LEU A 871 16.40 30.41 6.23
N THR A 872 17.03 31.28 5.44
CA THR A 872 17.38 31.04 4.03
C THR A 872 18.27 29.80 3.87
N GLN A 873 19.36 29.73 4.63
CA GLN A 873 20.31 28.61 4.67
C GLN A 873 19.69 27.33 5.24
N GLY A 874 18.83 27.47 6.25
CA GLY A 874 18.06 26.35 6.81
C GLY A 874 17.10 25.74 5.77
N TYR A 875 16.39 26.57 5.02
CA TYR A 875 15.48 26.09 3.98
C TYR A 875 16.23 25.51 2.78
N ALA A 876 17.37 26.09 2.40
CA ALA A 876 18.24 25.51 1.39
C ALA A 876 18.65 24.08 1.77
N TYR A 877 19.02 23.86 3.04
CA TYR A 877 19.30 22.52 3.57
C TYR A 877 18.07 21.60 3.46
N ILE A 878 16.97 21.88 4.16
CA ILE A 878 15.87 20.90 4.26
C ILE A 878 15.13 20.66 2.94
N LEU A 879 15.05 21.65 2.03
CA LEU A 879 14.35 21.50 0.76
C LEU A 879 15.19 20.78 -0.30
N THR A 880 16.53 20.83 -0.25
CA THR A 880 17.37 20.10 -1.22
C THR A 880 17.79 18.70 -0.77
N HIS A 881 17.79 18.44 0.54
CA HIS A 881 18.16 17.14 1.11
C HIS A 881 17.11 16.02 0.97
N PRO A 882 17.50 14.74 1.21
CA PRO A 882 16.58 13.64 1.52
C PRO A 882 15.78 13.89 2.81
N GLY A 883 14.80 13.03 3.08
CA GLY A 883 13.71 13.36 4.01
C GLY A 883 12.55 14.13 3.33
N THR A 884 11.48 14.32 4.09
CA THR A 884 10.26 15.04 3.68
C THR A 884 10.22 16.40 4.36
N PRO A 885 10.45 17.52 3.64
CA PRO A 885 10.53 18.85 4.25
C PRO A 885 9.17 19.40 4.66
N VAL A 886 9.17 20.16 5.75
CA VAL A 886 8.05 20.95 6.28
C VAL A 886 8.37 22.44 6.17
N ILE A 887 7.48 23.18 5.56
CA ILE A 887 7.49 24.65 5.49
C ILE A 887 6.51 25.17 6.54
N PHE A 888 6.95 26.16 7.33
CA PHE A 888 6.14 26.78 8.38
C PHE A 888 5.38 28.02 7.88
N TYR A 889 4.16 28.25 8.39
CA TYR A 889 3.27 29.33 7.94
C TYR A 889 3.94 30.71 8.00
N ASP A 890 4.48 31.08 9.17
CA ASP A 890 5.00 32.42 9.43
C ASP A 890 6.18 32.73 8.49
N HIS A 891 7.01 31.72 8.21
CA HIS A 891 8.13 31.82 7.27
C HIS A 891 7.67 32.09 5.82
N PHE A 892 6.58 31.44 5.39
CA PHE A 892 6.10 31.51 4.01
C PHE A 892 5.22 32.72 3.72
N TYR A 893 4.38 33.15 4.68
CA TYR A 893 3.43 34.26 4.48
C TYR A 893 3.77 35.54 5.24
N GLU A 894 4.41 35.49 6.42
CA GLU A 894 4.59 36.67 7.28
C GLU A 894 6.02 37.24 7.28
N PHE A 895 7.06 36.41 7.10
CA PHE A 895 8.47 36.83 7.21
C PHE A 895 9.11 37.23 5.86
N GLY A 896 8.37 37.19 4.75
CA GLY A 896 8.82 37.72 3.45
C GLY A 896 9.86 36.88 2.68
N ILE A 897 10.21 35.68 3.15
CA ILE A 897 11.15 34.77 2.45
C ILE A 897 10.47 33.79 1.48
N ARG A 898 9.20 34.06 1.14
CA ARG A 898 8.35 33.25 0.25
C ARG A 898 9.04 32.86 -1.06
N ASP A 899 9.58 33.84 -1.78
CA ASP A 899 10.11 33.63 -3.13
C ASP A 899 11.39 32.78 -3.10
N VAL A 900 12.17 32.88 -2.01
CA VAL A 900 13.32 32.00 -1.74
C VAL A 900 12.86 30.57 -1.49
N ILE A 901 11.79 30.36 -0.72
CA ILE A 901 11.23 29.02 -0.48
C ILE A 901 10.70 28.43 -1.81
N ASN A 902 10.04 29.23 -2.65
CA ASN A 902 9.55 28.80 -3.97
C ASN A 902 10.69 28.41 -4.92
N GLU A 903 11.75 29.22 -5.01
CA GLU A 903 12.97 28.93 -5.79
C GLU A 903 13.62 27.60 -5.35
N LEU A 904 13.61 27.30 -4.04
CA LEU A 904 14.11 26.06 -3.47
C LEU A 904 13.18 24.84 -3.71
N ILE A 905 11.86 25.02 -3.67
CA ILE A 905 10.89 23.98 -4.08
C ILE A 905 11.08 23.66 -5.57
N GLU A 906 11.25 24.68 -6.42
CA GLU A 906 11.55 24.48 -7.83
C GLU A 906 12.86 23.71 -8.04
N ALA A 907 13.93 24.05 -7.31
CA ALA A 907 15.19 23.30 -7.36
C ALA A 907 14.97 21.81 -7.03
N ARG A 908 14.26 21.52 -5.92
CA ARG A 908 13.91 20.15 -5.48
C ARG A 908 13.13 19.38 -6.55
N ARG A 909 12.10 20.02 -7.13
CA ARG A 909 11.21 19.41 -8.13
C ARG A 909 11.92 19.20 -9.47
N ARG A 910 12.68 20.18 -9.96
CA ARG A 910 13.46 20.09 -11.22
C ARG A 910 14.54 19.02 -11.15
N ALA A 911 15.23 18.90 -10.01
CA ALA A 911 16.22 17.84 -9.76
C ALA A 911 15.61 16.45 -9.50
N GLY A 912 14.28 16.35 -9.33
CA GLY A 912 13.59 15.09 -9.06
C GLY A 912 13.84 14.53 -7.65
N ILE A 913 14.28 15.34 -6.69
CA ILE A 913 14.61 14.89 -5.32
C ILE A 913 13.38 14.32 -4.60
N HIS A 914 13.60 13.32 -3.77
CA HIS A 914 12.59 12.60 -3.00
C HIS A 914 13.20 12.16 -1.65
N CYS A 915 12.38 11.76 -0.69
CA CYS A 915 12.82 11.38 0.66
C CYS A 915 13.82 10.21 0.71
N ARG A 916 14.02 9.48 -0.39
CA ARG A 916 14.97 8.35 -0.53
C ARG A 916 16.17 8.67 -1.43
N SER A 917 16.34 9.91 -1.90
CA SER A 917 17.48 10.26 -2.75
C SER A 917 18.82 9.97 -2.04
N PRO A 918 19.83 9.45 -2.75
CA PRO A 918 21.17 9.28 -2.17
C PRO A 918 21.79 10.67 -1.90
N LEU A 919 22.68 10.74 -0.92
CA LEU A 919 23.40 11.96 -0.58
C LEU A 919 24.88 11.63 -0.30
N LYS A 920 25.77 12.45 -0.83
CA LYS A 920 27.22 12.38 -0.65
C LYS A 920 27.74 13.74 -0.18
N ILE A 921 28.28 13.80 1.04
CA ILE A 921 28.93 14.99 1.58
C ILE A 921 30.37 15.00 1.07
N TYR A 922 30.81 16.13 0.51
CA TYR A 922 32.19 16.34 0.06
C TYR A 922 32.99 17.16 1.08
N HIS A 923 32.38 18.22 1.61
CA HIS A 923 33.02 19.15 2.55
C HIS A 923 32.08 19.46 3.71
N ALA A 924 32.62 19.52 4.93
CA ALA A 924 31.91 19.93 6.14
C ALA A 924 32.94 20.39 7.19
N ASN A 925 33.21 21.69 7.26
CA ASN A 925 34.22 22.31 8.12
C ASN A 925 33.66 23.60 8.76
N ASP A 926 34.49 24.49 9.31
CA ASP A 926 34.00 25.78 9.84
C ASP A 926 33.63 26.76 8.71
N ASP A 927 34.32 26.67 7.55
CA ASP A 927 34.12 27.56 6.40
C ASP A 927 32.84 27.25 5.59
N GLY A 928 32.37 26.00 5.58
CA GLY A 928 31.17 25.62 4.82
C GLY A 928 30.82 24.14 4.78
N TYR A 929 29.74 23.86 4.05
CA TYR A 929 29.21 22.53 3.77
C TYR A 929 29.03 22.36 2.26
N VAL A 930 29.32 21.18 1.71
CA VAL A 930 29.01 20.81 0.32
C VAL A 930 28.48 19.39 0.28
N ALA A 931 27.30 19.22 -0.32
CA ALA A 931 26.72 17.90 -0.58
C ALA A 931 26.09 17.81 -1.97
N GLN A 932 26.26 16.65 -2.59
CA GLN A 932 25.51 16.21 -3.76
C GLN A 932 24.30 15.40 -3.28
N ILE A 933 23.14 15.65 -3.89
CA ILE A 933 21.89 14.93 -3.61
C ILE A 933 21.33 14.42 -4.94
N GLY A 934 21.13 13.10 -5.02
CA GLY A 934 20.93 12.41 -6.29
C GLY A 934 22.13 12.54 -7.23
N ASP A 935 21.90 12.33 -8.52
CA ASP A 935 22.89 12.58 -9.58
C ASP A 935 22.70 13.95 -10.24
N THR A 936 21.79 14.77 -9.70
CA THR A 936 21.16 15.92 -10.38
C THR A 936 21.29 17.26 -9.65
N LEU A 937 21.56 17.27 -8.34
CA LEU A 937 21.68 18.51 -7.55
C LEU A 937 22.95 18.50 -6.69
N VAL A 938 23.62 19.66 -6.62
CA VAL A 938 24.66 19.94 -5.63
C VAL A 938 24.34 21.25 -4.93
N MET A 939 24.51 21.27 -3.60
CA MET A 939 24.37 22.45 -2.77
C MET A 939 25.65 22.71 -1.98
N LYS A 940 25.93 24.00 -1.80
CA LYS A 940 26.98 24.54 -0.92
C LYS A 940 26.37 25.54 0.06
N LEU A 941 26.78 25.48 1.33
CA LEU A 941 26.49 26.47 2.38
C LEU A 941 27.80 27.12 2.85
N GLY A 942 27.74 28.37 3.29
CA GLY A 942 28.86 29.07 3.93
C GLY A 942 29.88 29.66 2.97
N HIS A 943 30.98 30.18 3.53
CA HIS A 943 31.96 31.02 2.85
C HIS A 943 32.99 30.27 1.98
N LEU A 944 33.15 28.96 2.18
CA LEU A 944 34.10 28.08 1.47
C LEU A 944 34.22 28.38 -0.05
N ASP A 945 35.44 28.54 -0.59
CA ASP A 945 35.64 28.78 -2.03
C ASP A 945 35.60 27.46 -2.84
N TRP A 946 34.40 26.91 -2.98
CA TRP A 946 34.11 25.67 -3.70
C TRP A 946 33.14 25.90 -4.88
N ASN A 947 33.34 25.15 -5.97
CA ASN A 947 32.39 25.04 -7.08
C ASN A 947 32.52 23.65 -7.74
N PRO A 948 31.53 23.19 -8.54
CA PRO A 948 31.56 21.85 -9.13
C PRO A 948 32.78 21.54 -10.00
N SER A 949 33.28 22.52 -10.77
CA SER A 949 34.43 22.31 -11.66
C SER A 949 35.80 22.28 -10.95
N LYS A 950 35.84 22.52 -9.64
CA LYS A 950 37.02 22.27 -8.79
C LYS A 950 37.08 20.84 -8.24
N GLU A 951 35.99 20.07 -8.31
CA GLU A 951 35.83 18.81 -7.60
C GLU A 951 36.14 17.61 -8.51
N VAL A 952 37.27 16.94 -8.26
CA VAL A 952 37.82 15.87 -9.14
C VAL A 952 36.95 14.61 -9.20
N HIS A 953 35.95 14.49 -8.33
CA HIS A 953 35.08 13.33 -8.20
C HIS A 953 33.59 13.66 -8.37
N LEU A 954 33.27 14.65 -9.20
CA LEU A 954 31.92 15.13 -9.49
C LEU A 954 31.68 15.32 -11.00
N ASP A 955 31.39 14.23 -11.70
CA ASP A 955 31.22 14.22 -13.16
C ASP A 955 29.97 14.98 -13.65
N GLY A 956 30.07 15.62 -14.82
CA GLY A 956 28.95 16.22 -15.56
C GLY A 956 29.00 17.75 -15.67
N THR A 957 28.07 18.31 -16.44
CA THR A 957 27.93 19.77 -16.62
C THR A 957 26.96 20.32 -15.58
N TRP A 958 27.46 21.22 -14.72
CA TRP A 958 26.71 21.76 -13.58
C TRP A 958 26.39 23.24 -13.77
N GLN A 959 25.12 23.56 -14.03
CA GLN A 959 24.63 24.94 -14.14
C GLN A 959 24.21 25.46 -12.76
N LYS A 960 24.69 26.64 -12.36
CA LYS A 960 24.22 27.28 -11.13
C LYS A 960 22.76 27.71 -11.31
N PHE A 961 21.89 27.24 -10.41
CA PHE A 961 20.45 27.53 -10.42
C PHE A 961 20.09 28.58 -9.37
N VAL A 962 20.70 28.53 -8.18
CA VAL A 962 20.54 29.55 -7.14
C VAL A 962 21.90 30.08 -6.71
N ASP A 963 22.02 31.41 -6.60
CA ASP A 963 23.20 32.09 -6.06
C ASP A 963 22.80 33.16 -5.05
N LYS A 964 22.97 32.88 -3.75
CA LYS A 964 22.92 33.89 -2.69
C LYS A 964 24.33 34.19 -2.16
N GLY A 965 25.34 34.11 -3.03
CA GLY A 965 26.72 34.44 -2.75
C GLY A 965 27.34 33.56 -1.64
N PRO A 966 27.72 34.14 -0.48
CA PRO A 966 28.36 33.39 0.60
C PRO A 966 27.39 32.64 1.52
N GLU A 967 26.07 32.86 1.43
CA GLU A 967 25.13 32.13 2.29
C GLU A 967 24.93 30.69 1.82
N TYR A 968 24.40 30.55 0.60
CA TYR A 968 24.23 29.27 -0.07
C TYR A 968 24.20 29.41 -1.59
N GLN A 969 24.56 28.32 -2.27
CA GLN A 969 24.58 28.20 -3.72
C GLN A 969 24.12 26.80 -4.12
N ILE A 970 23.32 26.70 -5.19
CA ILE A 970 22.77 25.43 -5.69
C ILE A 970 23.04 25.32 -7.18
N TRP A 971 23.52 24.15 -7.60
CA TRP A 971 23.73 23.78 -8.99
C TRP A 971 22.81 22.61 -9.35
N LEU A 972 22.29 22.66 -10.57
CA LEU A 972 21.59 21.55 -11.21
C LEU A 972 22.45 21.00 -12.34
N ARG A 973 22.42 19.70 -12.54
CA ARG A 973 23.04 19.05 -13.70
C ARG A 973 22.21 19.33 -14.96
N GLN A 974 22.89 19.54 -16.08
CA GLN A 974 22.29 19.62 -17.42
C GLN A 974 22.12 18.22 -18.04
#